data_AF-A0A9E6JQG8-F1
#
_entry.id   AF-A0A9E6JQG8-F1
#
_cell.length_a   1.000
_cell.length_b   1.000
_cell.length_c   1.000
_cell.angle_alpha   90.00
_cell.angle_beta   90.00
_cell.angle_gamma   90.00
#
_symmetry.space_group_name_H-M   'P 1'
#
loop_
_entity.id
_entity.type
_entity.pdbx_description
1 polymer ?
#
loop_
_entity_poly.entity_id
_entity_poly.type
_entity_poly.pdbx_seq_one_letter_code
_entity_poly.pdbx_strand_id
1 'polypeptide(L)'
;AQTADIKAPNSSISFIGLEADGAYDFTSAFRKNLHLELGGRMLGGVWTISAEGDPESDYAPSRYHWTTFNNHLALRLGTASSENYSLLGSTSFTGLQIGWNNRSIHKQLDAEQNNQSDGFLSIDSNELRTIEGSGPPASIAELRFDDKVVARQRIRLDGRFFFENVRMTTDLRKTEVYIYERSINEKPLKILDFSQSIASRSLPGGELLIRGGIGQTGNLFNRQPNENKGAAAFANLLYGLSDRVTVEAAMQQNPLTGSLDLLAGTVFSLGSHWTAALYGAKTNSSYGADMRVEGRYRYWHASYWGSMHNDRFGNDEKEKDLNHSFRISLNPFRNLGLQLFARHEVQGDSLLRHYILPAANWYPFSWLSLSAIPDDDENYRYEADFRIGNRSNLRAIYDSDIVTLDYQHDLSEQWKLRLINDYAVPTGDHVTNMVIDWYPRKNSSDLIQTGISYSDGAFGVAGSISRYINAGLRLSLQYSYNMNNATSLDLEDMFSDIISENAEKSVSLSLSWDLGLSNRRFFPINRSAITLTRGGIAGSLDIANETKLSSSDINNIGILLNGRSMQQRQIDGSFFVGSLKPGIYNVSVDPEKLPIELVVDQKEQKVEVKNGTVTGINIPVYAEFGVAGRITDAAGNGIANVKMVVSGKEEKPAVETVTNEFGYYRADGLRSGTYQLAAESIDGRAFGNSPKRSLTIKDDYLFDMNMTIIITQPPVKKPEISVDKKI
;
A
#
# COMPACT_ATOMS: atom_id res chain seq x y z
N ALA A 1 -4.54 33.20 -10.26
CA ALA A 1 -4.15 31.78 -10.34
C ALA A 1 -2.87 31.60 -9.53
N GLN A 2 -2.80 30.61 -8.64
CA GLN A 2 -1.55 30.32 -7.92
C GLN A 2 -0.51 29.78 -8.91
N THR A 3 0.71 30.28 -8.86
CA THR A 3 1.84 29.79 -9.66
C THR A 3 2.66 28.83 -8.81
N ALA A 4 3.00 27.67 -9.37
CA ALA A 4 3.88 26.70 -8.71
C ALA A 4 5.35 27.12 -8.84
N ASP A 5 6.10 26.92 -7.76
CA ASP A 5 7.56 27.10 -7.73
C ASP A 5 8.24 25.93 -8.46
N ILE A 6 7.68 24.72 -8.30
CA ILE A 6 8.13 23.50 -8.98
C ILE A 6 6.96 22.94 -9.80
N LYS A 7 7.15 22.86 -11.12
CA LYS A 7 6.13 22.38 -12.06
C LYS A 7 6.22 20.87 -12.27
N ALA A 8 5.06 20.23 -12.41
CA ALA A 8 4.96 18.83 -12.81
C ALA A 8 5.29 18.69 -14.30
N PRO A 9 6.06 17.67 -14.71
CA PRO A 9 6.37 17.45 -16.11
C PRO A 9 5.09 17.20 -16.93
N ASN A 10 5.03 17.77 -18.13
CA ASN A 10 3.91 17.53 -19.06
C ASN A 10 4.06 16.20 -19.83
N SER A 11 5.32 15.79 -20.06
CA SER A 11 5.69 14.50 -20.63
C SER A 11 6.88 13.95 -19.84
N SER A 12 6.76 12.73 -19.31
CA SER A 12 7.79 12.07 -18.51
C SER A 12 7.63 10.56 -18.53
N ILE A 13 8.75 9.85 -18.40
CA ILE A 13 8.76 8.57 -17.68
C ILE A 13 8.67 8.98 -16.21
N SER A 14 7.57 8.65 -15.55
CA SER A 14 7.31 9.06 -14.18
C SER A 14 7.83 8.02 -13.20
N PHE A 15 7.78 6.74 -13.57
CA PHE A 15 8.33 5.67 -12.76
C PHE A 15 8.91 4.50 -13.58
N ILE A 16 9.81 3.77 -12.91
CA ILE A 16 10.42 2.50 -13.30
C ILE A 16 10.28 1.59 -12.08
N GLY A 17 9.54 0.50 -12.20
CA GLY A 17 9.43 -0.55 -11.20
C GLY A 17 10.14 -1.80 -11.72
N LEU A 18 10.99 -2.38 -10.89
CA LEU A 18 11.69 -3.63 -11.18
C LEU A 18 11.49 -4.58 -10.02
N GLU A 19 10.99 -5.78 -10.29
CA GLU A 19 10.92 -6.89 -9.35
C GLU A 19 11.68 -8.06 -9.97
N ALA A 20 12.76 -8.47 -9.32
CA ALA A 20 13.59 -9.57 -9.78
C ALA A 20 13.64 -10.63 -8.69
N ASP A 21 13.18 -11.83 -9.04
CA ASP A 21 13.13 -12.96 -8.14
C ASP A 21 13.99 -14.09 -8.67
N GLY A 22 14.75 -14.72 -7.78
CA GLY A 22 15.60 -15.85 -8.10
C GLY A 22 15.48 -16.90 -7.02
N ALA A 23 15.21 -18.14 -7.41
CA ALA A 23 15.10 -19.28 -6.51
C ALA A 23 16.01 -20.42 -6.97
N TYR A 24 16.75 -20.97 -6.01
CA TYR A 24 17.52 -22.18 -6.17
C TYR A 24 17.02 -23.23 -5.18
N ASP A 25 16.23 -24.16 -5.72
CA ASP A 25 15.93 -25.42 -5.06
C ASP A 25 17.08 -26.38 -5.40
N PHE A 26 17.78 -26.89 -4.39
CA PHE A 26 19.04 -27.63 -4.56
C PHE A 26 18.89 -28.96 -5.31
N THR A 27 17.65 -29.31 -5.71
CA THR A 27 17.30 -30.49 -6.49
C THR A 27 16.91 -30.18 -7.95
N SER A 28 16.66 -28.91 -8.29
CA SER A 28 16.15 -28.50 -9.60
C SER A 28 16.96 -27.35 -10.21
N ALA A 29 16.60 -26.95 -11.43
CA ALA A 29 17.27 -25.84 -12.12
C ALA A 29 16.94 -24.50 -11.45
N PHE A 30 17.90 -23.57 -11.46
CA PHE A 30 17.69 -22.20 -11.00
C PHE A 30 16.52 -21.55 -11.77
N ARG A 31 15.53 -21.05 -11.02
CA ARG A 31 14.38 -20.34 -11.57
C ARG A 31 14.53 -18.86 -11.33
N LYS A 32 14.15 -18.07 -12.32
CA LYS A 32 14.21 -16.62 -12.27
C LYS A 32 12.95 -16.04 -12.88
N ASN A 33 12.47 -14.97 -12.27
CA ASN A 33 11.39 -14.15 -12.80
C ASN A 33 11.84 -12.70 -12.76
N LEU A 34 11.50 -11.96 -13.79
CA LEU A 34 11.69 -10.51 -13.84
C LEU A 34 10.33 -9.90 -14.17
N HIS A 35 9.93 -8.90 -13.40
CA HIS A 35 8.82 -8.03 -13.69
C HIS A 35 9.34 -6.60 -13.82
N LEU A 36 9.17 -6.01 -15.00
CA LEU A 36 9.53 -4.62 -15.29
C LEU A 36 8.25 -3.84 -15.61
N GLU A 37 8.07 -2.72 -14.93
CA GLU A 37 6.98 -1.79 -15.18
C GLU A 37 7.53 -0.39 -15.43
N LEU A 38 7.08 0.23 -16.52
CA LEU A 38 7.40 1.60 -16.88
C LEU A 38 6.09 2.36 -17.01
N GLY A 39 6.03 3.57 -16.47
CA GLY A 39 4.86 4.39 -16.67
C GLY A 39 5.14 5.87 -16.54
N GLY A 40 4.22 6.66 -17.08
CA GLY A 40 4.29 8.10 -16.96
C GLY A 40 3.24 8.83 -17.76
N ARG A 41 3.58 10.05 -18.17
CA ARG A 41 2.66 10.95 -18.87
C ARG A 41 3.21 11.31 -20.23
N MET A 42 2.39 11.30 -21.27
CA MET A 42 2.73 11.82 -22.59
C MET A 42 1.47 12.22 -23.35
N LEU A 43 1.57 13.26 -24.21
CA LEU A 43 0.47 13.72 -25.06
C LEU A 43 -0.84 13.99 -24.29
N GLY A 44 -0.75 14.43 -23.03
CA GLY A 44 -1.90 14.70 -22.17
C GLY A 44 -2.58 13.48 -21.54
N GLY A 45 -2.10 12.27 -21.83
CA GLY A 45 -2.55 11.01 -21.23
C GLY A 45 -1.47 10.34 -20.37
N VAL A 46 -1.88 9.33 -19.62
CA VAL A 46 -0.99 8.45 -18.83
C VAL A 46 -0.73 7.19 -19.63
N TRP A 47 0.51 6.71 -19.64
CA TRP A 47 0.89 5.46 -20.27
C TRP A 47 1.57 4.53 -19.28
N THR A 48 1.41 3.23 -19.51
CA THR A 48 2.06 2.16 -18.75
C THR A 48 2.46 1.06 -19.72
N ILE A 49 3.61 0.44 -19.46
CA ILE A 49 4.09 -0.76 -20.14
C ILE A 49 4.63 -1.70 -19.05
N SER A 50 4.19 -2.96 -19.04
CA SER A 50 4.78 -3.99 -18.19
C SER A 50 5.22 -5.20 -19.01
N ALA A 51 6.28 -5.84 -18.56
CA ALA A 51 6.77 -7.12 -19.05
C ALA A 51 7.07 -8.01 -17.84
N GLU A 52 6.72 -9.28 -17.93
CA GLU A 52 6.91 -10.24 -16.85
C GLU A 52 7.22 -11.62 -17.44
N GLY A 53 8.13 -12.34 -16.80
CA GLY A 53 8.50 -13.70 -17.18
C GLY A 53 9.98 -14.00 -16.95
N ASP A 54 10.44 -15.12 -17.52
CA ASP A 54 11.85 -15.49 -17.49
C ASP A 54 12.61 -14.69 -18.56
N PRO A 55 13.58 -13.83 -18.16
CA PRO A 55 14.31 -12.96 -19.09
C PRO A 55 15.14 -13.70 -20.15
N GLU A 56 15.40 -15.00 -20.01
CA GLU A 56 16.15 -15.80 -21.00
C GLU A 56 15.28 -16.59 -21.97
N SER A 57 14.02 -16.87 -21.64
CA SER A 57 13.17 -17.78 -22.43
C SER A 57 11.91 -17.12 -22.99
N ASP A 58 11.14 -16.41 -22.15
CA ASP A 58 9.88 -15.76 -22.54
C ASP A 58 9.71 -14.44 -21.78
N TYR A 59 10.09 -13.34 -22.45
CA TYR A 59 10.05 -12.00 -21.87
C TYR A 59 9.53 -11.00 -22.90
N ALA A 60 8.20 -10.93 -22.99
CA ALA A 60 7.49 -9.99 -23.86
C ALA A 60 6.63 -9.02 -23.05
N PRO A 61 6.32 -7.82 -23.58
CA PRO A 61 5.36 -6.91 -22.96
C PRO A 61 4.01 -7.59 -22.76
N SER A 62 3.61 -7.77 -21.50
CA SER A 62 2.34 -8.37 -21.09
C SER A 62 1.21 -7.36 -21.07
N ARG A 63 1.52 -6.08 -20.79
CA ARG A 63 0.56 -4.96 -20.77
C ARG A 63 1.18 -3.71 -21.38
N TYR A 64 0.39 -2.97 -22.13
CA TYR A 64 0.78 -1.64 -22.62
C TYR A 64 -0.46 -0.86 -22.98
N HIS A 65 -0.63 0.31 -22.38
CA HIS A 65 -1.75 1.16 -22.74
C HIS A 65 -1.42 2.63 -22.52
N TRP A 66 -2.13 3.48 -23.26
CA TRP A 66 -2.17 4.93 -23.09
C TRP A 66 -3.62 5.36 -22.89
N THR A 67 -3.87 6.15 -21.85
CA THR A 67 -5.21 6.58 -21.47
C THR A 67 -5.27 8.10 -21.27
N THR A 68 -6.27 8.75 -21.83
CA THR A 68 -6.54 10.18 -21.64
C THR A 68 -8.02 10.41 -21.32
N PHE A 69 -8.33 11.50 -20.62
CA PHE A 69 -9.70 11.80 -20.23
C PHE A 69 -9.92 13.30 -19.97
N ASN A 70 -11.19 13.68 -19.99
CA ASN A 70 -11.70 14.95 -19.47
C ASN A 70 -12.84 14.67 -18.49
N ASN A 71 -13.67 15.67 -18.16
CA ASN A 71 -14.76 15.47 -17.20
C ASN A 71 -15.82 14.46 -17.64
N HIS A 72 -16.04 14.25 -18.94
CA HIS A 72 -17.14 13.41 -19.45
C HIS A 72 -16.67 12.25 -20.32
N LEU A 73 -15.48 12.35 -20.94
CA LEU A 73 -14.97 11.41 -21.92
C LEU A 73 -13.64 10.84 -21.44
N ALA A 74 -13.46 9.52 -21.60
CA ALA A 74 -12.19 8.82 -21.47
C ALA A 74 -11.90 8.06 -22.77
N LEU A 75 -10.62 7.91 -23.10
CA LEU A 75 -10.11 7.15 -24.25
C LEU A 75 -8.91 6.34 -23.82
N ARG A 76 -8.84 5.06 -24.22
CA ARG A 76 -7.67 4.18 -24.02
C ARG A 76 -7.27 3.53 -25.34
N LEU A 77 -5.96 3.38 -25.53
CA LEU A 77 -5.31 2.67 -26.63
C LEU A 77 -4.33 1.65 -26.06
N GLY A 78 -4.33 0.41 -26.56
CA GLY A 78 -3.41 -0.65 -26.14
C GLY A 78 -4.13 -1.90 -25.64
N THR A 79 -3.52 -2.62 -24.71
CA THR A 79 -4.14 -3.78 -24.05
C THR A 79 -5.34 -3.35 -23.22
N ALA A 80 -6.39 -4.15 -23.30
CA ALA A 80 -7.71 -3.84 -22.81
C ALA A 80 -8.52 -5.11 -22.50
N SER A 81 -9.55 -4.94 -21.68
CA SER A 81 -10.52 -5.97 -21.34
C SER A 81 -11.94 -5.43 -21.54
N SER A 82 -12.87 -6.26 -22.03
CA SER A 82 -14.26 -5.84 -22.26
C SER A 82 -15.09 -5.72 -20.98
N GLU A 83 -14.73 -6.47 -19.93
CA GLU A 83 -15.29 -6.43 -18.59
C GLU A 83 -16.83 -6.53 -18.48
N ASN A 84 -17.46 -7.25 -19.42
CA ASN A 84 -18.91 -7.51 -19.40
C ASN A 84 -19.21 -8.86 -18.74
N TYR A 85 -18.84 -9.00 -17.48
CA TYR A 85 -18.75 -10.32 -16.86
C TYR A 85 -20.09 -11.03 -16.54
N SER A 86 -21.27 -10.38 -16.65
CA SER A 86 -22.53 -10.84 -15.96
C SER A 86 -22.92 -12.22 -16.35
N LEU A 87 -22.90 -12.38 -17.66
CA LEU A 87 -23.37 -13.51 -18.40
C LEU A 87 -22.60 -13.63 -19.72
N LEU A 88 -21.95 -12.55 -20.19
CA LEU A 88 -21.20 -12.53 -21.45
C LEU A 88 -19.70 -12.86 -21.25
N GLY A 89 -19.21 -12.81 -20.01
CA GLY A 89 -17.78 -12.93 -19.71
C GLY A 89 -16.94 -11.77 -20.25
N SER A 90 -15.63 -11.80 -19.97
CA SER A 90 -14.70 -10.82 -20.51
C SER A 90 -13.81 -11.38 -21.60
N THR A 91 -13.51 -10.52 -22.56
CA THR A 91 -12.55 -10.76 -23.63
C THR A 91 -11.38 -9.80 -23.47
N SER A 92 -10.17 -10.35 -23.38
CA SER A 92 -8.92 -9.59 -23.45
C SER A 92 -8.60 -9.28 -24.92
N PHE A 93 -8.24 -8.04 -25.22
CA PHE A 93 -7.93 -7.59 -26.57
C PHE A 93 -6.92 -6.45 -26.58
N THR A 94 -6.31 -6.20 -27.72
CA THR A 94 -5.50 -5.02 -27.99
C THR A 94 -6.25 -4.12 -28.97
N GLY A 95 -6.51 -2.86 -28.60
CA GLY A 95 -7.29 -1.96 -29.44
C GLY A 95 -7.59 -0.60 -28.82
N LEU A 96 -8.76 -0.07 -29.15
CA LEU A 96 -9.26 1.23 -28.69
C LEU A 96 -10.48 1.02 -27.79
N GLN A 97 -10.54 1.78 -26.70
CA GLN A 97 -11.72 1.89 -25.84
C GLN A 97 -12.14 3.35 -25.67
N ILE A 98 -13.45 3.56 -25.61
CA ILE A 98 -14.09 4.85 -25.37
C ILE A 98 -15.11 4.73 -24.25
N GLY A 99 -15.20 5.78 -23.46
CA GLY A 99 -16.09 5.83 -22.32
C GLY A 99 -16.62 7.24 -22.11
N TRP A 100 -17.93 7.37 -21.92
CA TRP A 100 -18.60 8.64 -21.78
C TRP A 100 -19.65 8.61 -20.66
N ASN A 101 -19.68 9.65 -19.83
CA ASN A 101 -20.68 9.84 -18.80
C ASN A 101 -21.22 11.28 -18.87
N ASN A 102 -22.53 11.45 -18.86
CA ASN A 102 -23.18 12.77 -18.96
C ASN A 102 -23.01 13.66 -17.72
N ARG A 103 -22.56 13.12 -16.58
CA ARG A 103 -22.27 13.85 -15.34
C ARG A 103 -20.78 13.99 -15.08
N SER A 104 -20.08 12.89 -14.85
CA SER A 104 -18.63 12.90 -14.63
C SER A 104 -18.05 11.51 -14.78
N ILE A 105 -17.03 11.36 -15.62
CA ILE A 105 -16.30 10.10 -15.81
C ILE A 105 -15.24 9.83 -14.73
N HIS A 106 -14.86 10.85 -13.95
CA HIS A 106 -13.80 10.73 -12.94
C HIS A 106 -14.08 9.64 -11.90
N LYS A 107 -15.34 9.41 -11.51
CA LYS A 107 -15.68 8.37 -10.52
C LYS A 107 -15.34 6.97 -11.03
N GLN A 108 -15.52 6.75 -12.33
CA GLN A 108 -15.24 5.49 -13.01
C GLN A 108 -13.75 5.29 -13.30
N LEU A 109 -12.93 6.37 -13.24
CA LEU A 109 -11.48 6.33 -13.44
C LEU A 109 -10.70 6.33 -12.10
N ASP A 110 -11.21 7.01 -11.08
CA ASP A 110 -10.64 7.12 -9.73
C ASP A 110 -10.84 5.84 -8.89
N ALA A 111 -11.57 4.86 -9.43
CA ALA A 111 -11.80 3.56 -8.79
C ALA A 111 -10.51 2.71 -8.75
N GLU A 112 -9.42 3.11 -9.39
CA GLU A 112 -8.15 2.38 -9.37
C GLU A 112 -7.10 3.12 -8.51
N GLN A 113 -6.62 2.45 -7.46
CA GLN A 113 -5.37 2.84 -6.81
C GLN A 113 -4.14 2.28 -7.53
N ASN A 114 -4.27 1.39 -8.53
CA ASN A 114 -3.13 0.71 -9.13
C ASN A 114 -3.21 0.72 -10.67
N ASN A 115 -2.16 1.17 -11.36
CA ASN A 115 -2.08 1.23 -12.84
C ASN A 115 -1.91 -0.15 -13.52
N GLN A 116 -2.03 -1.22 -12.74
CA GLN A 116 -1.79 -2.60 -13.13
C GLN A 116 -3.09 -3.32 -13.57
N SER A 117 -4.08 -2.61 -14.11
CA SER A 117 -5.30 -3.23 -14.67
C SER A 117 -5.42 -3.00 -16.18
N ASP A 118 -5.88 -4.03 -16.91
CA ASP A 118 -6.37 -3.89 -18.29
C ASP A 118 -7.82 -3.38 -18.35
N GLY A 119 -8.46 -3.19 -17.18
CA GLY A 119 -9.76 -2.57 -17.06
C GLY A 119 -9.73 -1.07 -17.28
N PHE A 120 -10.76 -0.55 -17.96
CA PHE A 120 -10.73 0.83 -18.46
C PHE A 120 -11.64 1.77 -17.67
N LEU A 121 -12.89 1.36 -17.44
CA LEU A 121 -13.83 2.12 -16.65
C LEU A 121 -14.50 1.21 -15.65
N SER A 122 -14.50 1.67 -14.42
CA SER A 122 -15.31 1.08 -13.39
C SER A 122 -16.79 1.39 -13.63
N ILE A 123 -17.66 0.38 -13.53
CA ILE A 123 -19.12 0.49 -13.65
C ILE A 123 -19.73 0.51 -12.25
N ASP A 124 -19.06 -0.10 -11.27
CA ASP A 124 -19.46 -0.11 -9.87
C ASP A 124 -18.82 1.01 -9.05
N SER A 125 -19.61 1.77 -8.30
CA SER A 125 -19.08 2.88 -7.49
C SER A 125 -18.12 2.45 -6.36
N ASN A 126 -18.03 1.14 -6.07
CA ASN A 126 -17.21 0.53 -5.01
C ASN A 126 -16.43 -0.70 -5.57
N GLU A 127 -15.63 -0.51 -6.62
CA GLU A 127 -14.82 -1.61 -7.20
C GLU A 127 -13.64 -2.02 -6.33
N LEU A 128 -13.07 -1.14 -5.51
CA LEU A 128 -12.00 -1.53 -4.59
C LEU A 128 -12.59 -1.89 -3.24
N ARG A 129 -12.40 -3.14 -2.87
CA ARG A 129 -12.67 -3.63 -1.54
C ARG A 129 -11.42 -4.30 -1.01
N THR A 130 -11.04 -3.96 0.22
CA THR A 130 -10.22 -4.87 1.00
C THR A 130 -11.08 -6.07 1.32
N ILE A 131 -10.86 -7.18 0.61
CA ILE A 131 -11.51 -8.44 0.94
C ILE A 131 -10.80 -8.98 2.15
N GLU A 132 -11.41 -8.74 3.29
CA GLU A 132 -10.95 -9.27 4.56
C GLU A 132 -11.84 -10.42 5.02
N GLY A 133 -11.19 -11.47 5.50
CA GLY A 133 -11.86 -12.58 6.13
C GLY A 133 -10.90 -13.31 7.03
N SER A 134 -11.35 -14.45 7.51
CA SER A 134 -10.54 -15.31 8.36
C SER A 134 -10.61 -16.75 7.88
N GLY A 135 -9.47 -17.42 7.89
CA GLY A 135 -9.37 -18.86 7.80
C GLY A 135 -8.40 -19.38 8.86
N PRO A 136 -7.98 -20.65 8.79
CA PRO A 136 -6.80 -21.06 9.53
C PRO A 136 -5.68 -20.07 9.20
N PRO A 137 -4.90 -19.65 10.19
CA PRO A 137 -3.70 -18.87 9.88
C PRO A 137 -2.88 -19.63 8.84
N ALA A 138 -2.03 -19.01 8.05
CA ALA A 138 -1.22 -19.63 7.01
C ALA A 138 -1.85 -20.67 6.05
N SER A 139 -3.16 -20.78 5.99
CA SER A 139 -3.85 -21.41 4.86
C SER A 139 -3.77 -20.47 3.65
N ILE A 140 -3.91 -20.97 2.45
CA ILE A 140 -3.91 -20.14 1.23
C ILE A 140 -5.32 -19.62 1.03
N ALA A 141 -5.51 -18.32 1.13
CA ALA A 141 -6.68 -17.67 0.58
C ALA A 141 -6.46 -17.48 -0.94
N GLU A 142 -7.30 -18.10 -1.74
CA GLU A 142 -7.35 -17.96 -3.18
C GLU A 142 -8.62 -17.21 -3.55
N LEU A 143 -8.46 -15.95 -3.90
CA LEU A 143 -9.52 -15.15 -4.47
C LEU A 143 -9.82 -15.64 -5.89
N ARG A 144 -11.07 -16.03 -6.12
CA ARG A 144 -11.62 -16.38 -7.42
C ARG A 144 -12.72 -15.41 -7.83
N PHE A 145 -12.75 -15.10 -9.13
CA PHE A 145 -13.90 -14.50 -9.78
C PHE A 145 -14.45 -15.44 -10.84
N ASP A 146 -15.70 -15.90 -10.69
CA ASP A 146 -16.35 -16.93 -11.53
C ASP A 146 -15.44 -18.15 -11.76
N ASP A 147 -14.97 -18.72 -10.64
CA ASP A 147 -14.08 -19.88 -10.58
C ASP A 147 -12.69 -19.70 -11.23
N LYS A 148 -12.39 -18.52 -11.79
CA LYS A 148 -11.03 -18.16 -12.23
C LYS A 148 -10.25 -17.57 -11.08
N VAL A 149 -9.04 -18.07 -10.86
CA VAL A 149 -8.10 -17.54 -9.86
C VAL A 149 -7.65 -16.14 -10.25
N VAL A 150 -7.76 -15.22 -9.31
CA VAL A 150 -7.48 -13.78 -9.50
C VAL A 150 -6.30 -13.35 -8.66
N ALA A 151 -6.28 -13.78 -7.41
CA ALA A 151 -5.19 -13.52 -6.50
C ALA A 151 -5.09 -14.67 -5.52
N ARG A 152 -3.87 -14.95 -5.09
CA ARG A 152 -3.61 -15.83 -3.96
C ARG A 152 -2.86 -15.01 -2.93
N GLN A 153 -3.17 -15.25 -1.68
CA GLN A 153 -2.34 -14.82 -0.59
C GLN A 153 -2.47 -15.86 0.49
N ARG A 154 -1.42 -16.06 1.25
CA ARG A 154 -1.59 -16.83 2.45
C ARG A 154 -2.22 -15.99 3.56
N ILE A 155 -3.19 -16.58 4.25
CA ILE A 155 -3.83 -15.98 5.41
C ILE A 155 -2.75 -15.72 6.43
N ARG A 156 -2.69 -14.51 6.98
CA ARG A 156 -1.69 -14.18 7.98
C ARG A 156 -1.91 -15.01 9.24
N LEU A 157 -0.86 -15.00 10.04
CA LEU A 157 -0.74 -15.66 11.33
C LEU A 157 -1.80 -15.21 12.34
N ASP A 158 -2.37 -14.01 12.19
CA ASP A 158 -3.54 -13.55 12.97
C ASP A 158 -4.86 -14.20 12.52
N GLY A 159 -4.80 -15.17 11.62
CA GLY A 159 -5.96 -15.85 11.05
C GLY A 159 -6.72 -15.02 10.05
N ARG A 160 -6.23 -13.83 9.69
CA ARG A 160 -6.90 -12.91 8.80
C ARG A 160 -6.18 -12.86 7.47
N PHE A 161 -6.94 -12.71 6.41
CA PHE A 161 -6.40 -12.35 5.10
C PHE A 161 -6.98 -11.01 4.70
N PHE A 162 -6.20 -10.21 3.98
CA PHE A 162 -6.66 -8.95 3.40
C PHE A 162 -6.20 -8.93 1.96
N PHE A 163 -7.09 -9.21 1.02
CA PHE A 163 -6.77 -8.85 -0.36
C PHE A 163 -7.07 -7.36 -0.47
N GLU A 164 -6.04 -6.55 -0.28
CA GLU A 164 -6.14 -5.10 -0.33
C GLU A 164 -6.38 -4.64 -1.76
N ASN A 165 -7.21 -3.61 -1.92
CA ASN A 165 -7.49 -3.02 -3.23
C ASN A 165 -7.89 -4.08 -4.28
N VAL A 166 -8.61 -5.13 -3.88
CA VAL A 166 -9.17 -6.06 -4.85
C VAL A 166 -10.16 -5.30 -5.69
N ARG A 167 -9.85 -5.25 -6.98
CA ARG A 167 -10.79 -4.82 -7.99
C ARG A 167 -11.83 -5.90 -8.16
N MET A 168 -12.92 -5.72 -7.42
CA MET A 168 -14.18 -6.33 -7.76
C MET A 168 -14.56 -5.80 -9.13
N THR A 169 -14.68 -6.68 -10.11
CA THR A 169 -15.12 -6.28 -11.44
C THR A 169 -16.60 -5.88 -11.40
N THR A 170 -16.93 -4.88 -12.21
CA THR A 170 -18.18 -4.22 -12.64
C THR A 170 -19.54 -4.95 -12.61
N ASP A 171 -19.62 -6.14 -12.05
CA ASP A 171 -20.59 -7.11 -12.45
C ASP A 171 -21.03 -8.07 -11.33
N LEU A 172 -22.20 -8.70 -11.51
CA LEU A 172 -22.77 -9.70 -10.61
C LEU A 172 -22.00 -11.02 -10.66
N ARG A 173 -20.70 -10.97 -10.43
CA ARG A 173 -19.81 -12.13 -10.47
C ARG A 173 -19.80 -12.85 -9.15
N LYS A 174 -19.49 -14.14 -9.21
CA LYS A 174 -19.11 -14.93 -8.04
C LYS A 174 -17.78 -14.37 -7.56
N THR A 175 -17.74 -13.69 -6.44
CA THR A 175 -16.47 -13.40 -5.78
C THR A 175 -16.35 -14.31 -4.59
N GLU A 176 -15.43 -15.25 -4.66
CA GLU A 176 -15.23 -16.20 -3.58
C GLU A 176 -13.77 -16.23 -3.22
N VAL A 177 -13.50 -16.45 -1.94
CA VAL A 177 -12.16 -16.77 -1.47
C VAL A 177 -12.16 -18.21 -1.03
N TYR A 178 -11.51 -19.04 -1.82
CA TYR A 178 -11.25 -20.44 -1.53
C TYR A 178 -10.08 -20.49 -0.56
N ILE A 179 -10.32 -20.99 0.64
CA ILE A 179 -9.32 -21.20 1.66
C ILE A 179 -8.83 -22.63 1.48
N TYR A 180 -7.57 -22.79 1.09
CA TYR A 180 -6.89 -24.08 1.04
C TYR A 180 -6.00 -24.21 2.23
N GLU A 181 -6.03 -25.37 2.88
CA GLU A 181 -5.30 -25.52 4.12
C GLU A 181 -3.78 -25.50 3.93
N ARG A 182 -3.23 -26.29 3.00
CA ARG A 182 -1.78 -26.36 2.75
C ARG A 182 -1.40 -26.20 1.29
N SER A 183 -2.16 -26.79 0.37
CA SER A 183 -1.90 -26.75 -1.07
C SER A 183 -3.17 -26.49 -1.89
N ILE A 184 -3.01 -25.81 -3.02
CA ILE A 184 -4.07 -25.63 -4.03
C ILE A 184 -4.46 -26.94 -4.74
N ASN A 185 -3.63 -27.98 -4.60
CA ASN A 185 -3.89 -29.32 -5.13
C ASN A 185 -4.81 -30.14 -4.20
N GLU A 186 -5.06 -29.64 -2.99
CA GLU A 186 -6.01 -30.20 -2.04
C GLU A 186 -7.42 -29.62 -2.27
N LYS A 187 -8.43 -30.20 -1.64
CA LYS A 187 -9.77 -29.58 -1.63
C LYS A 187 -9.74 -28.30 -0.79
N PRO A 188 -10.47 -27.24 -1.20
CA PRO A 188 -10.57 -26.02 -0.41
C PRO A 188 -11.28 -26.31 0.92
N LEU A 189 -10.60 -26.04 2.01
CA LEU A 189 -11.08 -26.08 3.39
C LEU A 189 -12.33 -25.24 3.63
N LYS A 190 -12.46 -24.11 2.92
CA LYS A 190 -13.62 -23.23 3.04
C LYS A 190 -13.78 -22.34 1.81
N ILE A 191 -15.00 -22.05 1.39
CA ILE A 191 -15.25 -21.06 0.34
C ILE A 191 -16.03 -19.88 0.94
N LEU A 192 -15.42 -18.70 0.90
CA LEU A 192 -15.98 -17.47 1.45
C LEU A 192 -16.53 -16.59 0.33
N ASP A 193 -17.85 -16.52 0.20
CA ASP A 193 -18.51 -15.60 -0.73
C ASP A 193 -18.41 -14.12 -0.27
N PHE A 194 -17.78 -13.31 -1.11
CA PHE A 194 -17.59 -11.86 -1.03
C PHE A 194 -18.21 -11.12 -2.23
N SER A 195 -19.09 -11.78 -2.99
CA SER A 195 -19.76 -11.21 -4.17
C SER A 195 -20.29 -9.80 -3.87
N GLN A 196 -20.09 -8.89 -4.82
CA GLN A 196 -20.38 -7.47 -4.65
C GLN A 196 -21.86 -7.19 -4.36
N SER A 197 -22.08 -6.09 -3.62
CA SER A 197 -23.42 -5.58 -3.43
C SER A 197 -23.95 -5.00 -4.72
N ILE A 198 -25.11 -5.50 -5.17
CA ILE A 198 -25.81 -5.05 -6.38
C ILE A 198 -26.02 -3.52 -6.42
N ALA A 199 -26.08 -2.87 -5.25
CA ALA A 199 -26.33 -1.43 -5.13
C ALA A 199 -25.24 -0.56 -5.78
N SER A 200 -23.99 -1.03 -5.88
CA SER A 200 -22.89 -0.24 -6.48
C SER A 200 -23.03 -0.03 -7.98
N ARG A 201 -23.87 -0.84 -8.64
CA ARG A 201 -24.15 -0.79 -10.09
C ARG A 201 -25.31 0.13 -10.42
N SER A 202 -25.92 0.76 -9.41
CA SER A 202 -26.97 1.74 -9.60
C SER A 202 -26.41 3.10 -9.98
N LEU A 203 -27.02 3.72 -10.99
CA LEU A 203 -26.76 5.09 -11.38
C LEU A 203 -27.82 6.02 -10.78
N PRO A 204 -27.45 7.24 -10.35
CA PRO A 204 -28.39 8.29 -10.02
C PRO A 204 -29.39 8.57 -11.15
N GLY A 205 -30.58 9.06 -10.81
CA GLY A 205 -31.62 9.40 -11.80
C GLY A 205 -31.13 10.37 -12.87
N GLY A 206 -31.26 9.98 -14.14
CA GLY A 206 -30.82 10.73 -15.31
C GLY A 206 -29.32 10.64 -15.63
N GLU A 207 -28.52 9.86 -14.88
CA GLU A 207 -27.13 9.58 -15.25
C GLU A 207 -27.06 8.50 -16.34
N LEU A 208 -26.23 8.73 -17.36
CA LEU A 208 -26.03 7.85 -18.51
C LEU A 208 -24.53 7.60 -18.66
N LEU A 209 -24.14 6.32 -18.61
CA LEU A 209 -22.78 5.84 -18.85
C LEU A 209 -22.78 4.98 -20.12
N ILE A 210 -21.87 5.28 -21.03
CA ILE A 210 -21.66 4.53 -22.27
C ILE A 210 -20.19 4.14 -22.33
N ARG A 211 -19.89 2.87 -22.61
CA ARG A 211 -18.54 2.41 -22.93
C ARG A 211 -18.55 1.47 -24.11
N GLY A 212 -17.43 1.39 -24.81
CA GLY A 212 -17.26 0.44 -25.89
C GLY A 212 -15.80 0.30 -26.28
N GLY A 213 -15.50 -0.75 -27.04
CA GLY A 213 -14.16 -0.98 -27.53
C GLY A 213 -14.16 -1.84 -28.77
N ILE A 214 -13.11 -1.67 -29.57
CA ILE A 214 -12.84 -2.45 -30.77
C ILE A 214 -11.34 -2.77 -30.85
N GLY A 215 -11.00 -3.94 -31.37
CA GLY A 215 -9.61 -4.35 -31.52
C GLY A 215 -9.46 -5.79 -31.98
N GLN A 216 -8.34 -6.38 -31.63
CA GLN A 216 -8.00 -7.77 -31.91
C GLN A 216 -7.87 -8.55 -30.60
N THR A 217 -8.41 -9.76 -30.54
CA THR A 217 -8.31 -10.64 -29.37
C THR A 217 -6.84 -10.91 -28.98
N GLY A 218 -6.57 -10.96 -27.68
CA GLY A 218 -5.24 -11.24 -27.13
C GLY A 218 -4.26 -10.05 -27.12
N ASN A 219 -2.98 -10.36 -26.91
CA ASN A 219 -1.88 -9.40 -26.85
C ASN A 219 -1.04 -9.45 -28.15
N LEU A 220 -0.73 -8.30 -28.76
CA LEU A 220 0.08 -8.23 -29.98
C LEU A 220 1.53 -8.75 -29.85
N PHE A 221 2.12 -8.60 -28.66
CA PHE A 221 3.54 -8.87 -28.39
C PHE A 221 3.79 -10.19 -27.65
N ASN A 222 2.90 -10.59 -26.75
CA ASN A 222 2.94 -11.91 -26.12
C ASN A 222 2.04 -12.87 -26.92
N ARG A 223 2.66 -13.76 -27.69
CA ARG A 223 1.95 -14.61 -28.67
C ARG A 223 1.99 -16.06 -28.23
N GLN A 224 0.87 -16.58 -27.74
CA GLN A 224 0.74 -18.02 -27.57
C GLN A 224 0.40 -18.71 -28.92
N PRO A 225 1.01 -19.87 -29.25
CA PRO A 225 0.86 -20.52 -30.55
C PRO A 225 -0.59 -20.88 -30.95
N ASN A 226 -1.51 -20.96 -29.99
CA ASN A 226 -2.88 -21.43 -30.16
C ASN A 226 -3.97 -20.37 -29.87
N GLU A 227 -3.61 -19.08 -29.76
CA GLU A 227 -4.62 -18.03 -29.56
C GLU A 227 -5.44 -17.79 -30.83
N ASN A 228 -6.76 -18.00 -30.73
CA ASN A 228 -7.72 -17.66 -31.78
C ASN A 228 -7.70 -16.14 -32.04
N LYS A 229 -7.18 -15.76 -33.20
CA LYS A 229 -7.18 -14.38 -33.69
C LYS A 229 -8.55 -14.03 -34.25
N GLY A 230 -9.26 -13.14 -33.59
CA GLY A 230 -10.55 -12.61 -34.01
C GLY A 230 -10.64 -11.10 -33.83
N ALA A 231 -11.64 -10.50 -34.46
CA ALA A 231 -12.07 -9.16 -34.10
C ALA A 231 -12.69 -9.21 -32.69
N ALA A 232 -12.32 -8.26 -31.85
CA ALA A 232 -12.95 -8.03 -30.56
C ALA A 232 -13.75 -6.73 -30.65
N ALA A 233 -15.02 -6.78 -30.28
CA ALA A 233 -15.88 -5.60 -30.21
C ALA A 233 -16.88 -5.75 -29.06
N PHE A 234 -17.13 -4.67 -28.34
CA PHE A 234 -18.19 -4.62 -27.34
C PHE A 234 -18.75 -3.20 -27.18
N ALA A 235 -19.97 -3.11 -26.68
CA ALA A 235 -20.59 -1.88 -26.20
C ALA A 235 -21.43 -2.17 -24.95
N ASN A 236 -21.43 -1.25 -24.00
CA ASN A 236 -22.23 -1.33 -22.78
C ASN A 236 -22.82 0.05 -22.47
N LEU A 237 -24.10 0.09 -22.12
CA LEU A 237 -24.87 1.28 -21.78
C LEU A 237 -25.59 1.05 -20.46
N LEU A 238 -25.42 1.98 -19.53
CA LEU A 238 -26.15 2.03 -18.26
C LEU A 238 -26.89 3.36 -18.13
N TYR A 239 -28.16 3.29 -17.75
CA TYR A 239 -29.00 4.46 -17.58
C TYR A 239 -29.79 4.40 -16.27
N GLY A 240 -29.61 5.40 -15.41
CA GLY A 240 -30.43 5.59 -14.21
C GLY A 240 -31.79 6.17 -14.58
N LEU A 241 -32.82 5.33 -14.71
CA LEU A 241 -34.20 5.78 -14.93
C LEU A 241 -34.70 6.64 -13.74
N SER A 242 -34.27 6.31 -12.54
CA SER A 242 -34.54 7.05 -11.30
C SER A 242 -33.47 6.73 -10.27
N ASP A 243 -33.48 7.40 -9.11
CA ASP A 243 -32.60 7.07 -7.98
C ASP A 243 -32.82 5.66 -7.40
N ARG A 244 -33.82 4.92 -7.91
CA ARG A 244 -34.15 3.54 -7.48
C ARG A 244 -34.06 2.52 -8.60
N VAL A 245 -33.87 2.92 -9.86
CA VAL A 245 -33.93 2.00 -11.00
C VAL A 245 -32.86 2.38 -12.01
N THR A 246 -31.99 1.44 -12.31
CA THR A 246 -30.98 1.52 -13.37
C THR A 246 -31.23 0.39 -14.35
N VAL A 247 -31.06 0.67 -15.64
CA VAL A 247 -31.16 -0.32 -16.71
C VAL A 247 -29.83 -0.41 -17.41
N GLU A 248 -29.44 -1.62 -17.78
CA GLU A 248 -28.21 -1.93 -18.49
C GLU A 248 -28.51 -2.72 -19.76
N ALA A 249 -27.75 -2.42 -20.80
CA ALA A 249 -27.70 -3.21 -22.02
C ALA A 249 -26.25 -3.32 -22.50
N ALA A 250 -25.82 -4.53 -22.85
CA ALA A 250 -24.49 -4.78 -23.38
C ALA A 250 -24.53 -5.72 -24.59
N MET A 251 -23.55 -5.57 -25.47
CA MET A 251 -23.31 -6.47 -26.57
C MET A 251 -21.81 -6.73 -26.72
N GLN A 252 -21.43 -7.94 -27.11
CA GLN A 252 -20.04 -8.35 -27.25
C GLN A 252 -19.89 -9.41 -28.35
N GLN A 253 -18.82 -9.34 -29.13
CA GLN A 253 -18.45 -10.42 -30.04
C GLN A 253 -17.76 -11.54 -29.26
N ASN A 254 -18.30 -12.76 -29.32
CA ASN A 254 -17.73 -13.92 -28.66
C ASN A 254 -16.56 -14.49 -29.50
N PRO A 255 -15.33 -14.50 -28.97
CA PRO A 255 -14.16 -14.94 -29.74
C PRO A 255 -14.07 -16.46 -29.91
N LEU A 256 -14.77 -17.24 -29.08
CA LEU A 256 -14.78 -18.71 -29.14
C LEU A 256 -15.78 -19.22 -30.18
N THR A 257 -16.98 -18.65 -30.21
CA THR A 257 -18.07 -19.11 -31.08
C THR A 257 -18.29 -18.22 -32.32
N GLY A 258 -17.71 -17.02 -32.33
CA GLY A 258 -17.94 -16.01 -33.37
C GLY A 258 -19.32 -15.34 -33.31
N SER A 259 -20.16 -15.69 -32.34
CA SER A 259 -21.52 -15.17 -32.20
C SER A 259 -21.56 -13.77 -31.57
N LEU A 260 -22.67 -13.05 -31.80
CA LEU A 260 -22.96 -11.80 -31.10
C LEU A 260 -23.72 -12.09 -29.82
N ASP A 261 -23.08 -11.80 -28.70
CA ASP A 261 -23.62 -11.97 -27.37
C ASP A 261 -24.33 -10.69 -26.93
N LEU A 262 -25.52 -10.84 -26.35
CA LEU A 262 -26.39 -9.73 -25.94
C LEU A 262 -26.79 -9.89 -24.48
N LEU A 263 -26.83 -8.79 -23.75
CA LEU A 263 -27.25 -8.71 -22.37
C LEU A 263 -28.20 -7.54 -22.16
N ALA A 264 -29.22 -7.76 -21.35
CA ALA A 264 -30.07 -6.71 -20.81
C ALA A 264 -30.34 -7.00 -19.33
N GLY A 265 -30.38 -5.95 -18.52
CA GLY A 265 -30.66 -6.11 -17.11
C GLY A 265 -31.12 -4.84 -16.44
N THR A 266 -31.52 -4.99 -15.18
CA THR A 266 -31.93 -3.86 -14.35
C THR A 266 -31.50 -4.09 -12.91
N VAL A 267 -31.10 -3.00 -12.28
CA VAL A 267 -30.84 -2.90 -10.84
C VAL A 267 -31.92 -2.00 -10.26
N PHE A 268 -32.60 -2.46 -9.21
CA PHE A 268 -33.61 -1.64 -8.56
C PHE A 268 -33.67 -1.83 -7.04
N SER A 269 -34.05 -0.75 -6.35
CA SER A 269 -34.29 -0.75 -4.91
C SER A 269 -35.75 -1.09 -4.61
N LEU A 270 -35.96 -2.20 -3.89
CA LEU A 270 -37.28 -2.69 -3.45
C LEU A 270 -37.76 -2.01 -2.15
N GLY A 271 -36.96 -1.09 -1.59
CA GLY A 271 -37.22 -0.36 -0.36
C GLY A 271 -35.91 0.15 0.26
N SER A 272 -35.98 0.78 1.43
CA SER A 272 -34.79 1.38 2.07
C SER A 272 -33.72 0.38 2.52
N HIS A 273 -34.03 -0.91 2.49
CA HIS A 273 -33.18 -1.98 3.01
C HIS A 273 -32.95 -3.11 2.02
N TRP A 274 -33.52 -3.04 0.81
CA TRP A 274 -33.50 -4.11 -0.17
C TRP A 274 -33.12 -3.59 -1.56
N THR A 275 -32.23 -4.32 -2.21
CA THR A 275 -31.81 -4.10 -3.60
C THR A 275 -31.91 -5.42 -4.35
N ALA A 276 -32.36 -5.37 -5.58
CA ALA A 276 -32.42 -6.51 -6.46
C ALA A 276 -31.82 -6.18 -7.82
N ALA A 277 -31.33 -7.22 -8.49
CA ALA A 277 -30.95 -7.16 -9.88
C ALA A 277 -31.46 -8.36 -10.64
N LEU A 278 -31.84 -8.10 -11.89
CA LEU A 278 -32.32 -9.09 -12.84
C LEU A 278 -31.57 -8.88 -14.15
N TYR A 279 -30.90 -9.92 -14.63
CA TYR A 279 -30.16 -9.92 -15.88
C TYR A 279 -30.59 -11.09 -16.74
N GLY A 280 -30.64 -10.86 -18.04
CA GLY A 280 -30.85 -11.88 -19.05
C GLY A 280 -29.85 -11.69 -20.18
N ALA A 281 -29.34 -12.79 -20.71
CA ALA A 281 -28.42 -12.76 -21.82
C ALA A 281 -28.73 -13.84 -22.85
N LYS A 282 -28.27 -13.59 -24.06
CA LYS A 282 -28.22 -14.53 -25.15
C LYS A 282 -26.78 -14.64 -25.61
N THR A 283 -26.19 -15.83 -25.53
CA THR A 283 -24.85 -16.13 -26.02
C THR A 283 -24.85 -17.47 -26.72
N ASN A 284 -24.13 -17.58 -27.83
CA ASN A 284 -24.09 -18.80 -28.66
C ASN A 284 -25.50 -19.34 -29.00
N SER A 285 -26.45 -18.44 -29.29
CA SER A 285 -27.87 -18.76 -29.51
C SER A 285 -28.62 -19.42 -28.35
N SER A 286 -28.00 -19.58 -27.19
CA SER A 286 -28.61 -20.06 -25.95
C SER A 286 -28.88 -18.91 -24.99
N TYR A 287 -29.70 -19.16 -23.97
CA TYR A 287 -30.18 -18.14 -23.03
C TYR A 287 -29.72 -18.43 -21.61
N GLY A 288 -29.50 -17.36 -20.87
CA GLY A 288 -29.14 -17.41 -19.46
C GLY A 288 -29.74 -16.24 -18.72
N ALA A 289 -29.95 -16.41 -17.42
CA ALA A 289 -30.57 -15.42 -16.57
C ALA A 289 -29.98 -15.46 -15.17
N ASP A 290 -29.81 -14.27 -14.60
CA ASP A 290 -29.24 -14.05 -13.28
C ASP A 290 -30.18 -13.18 -12.44
N MET A 291 -30.41 -13.59 -11.20
CA MET A 291 -31.19 -12.85 -10.23
C MET A 291 -30.40 -12.74 -8.93
N ARG A 292 -30.28 -11.51 -8.43
CA ARG A 292 -29.74 -11.27 -7.09
C ARG A 292 -30.66 -10.41 -6.27
N VAL A 293 -30.74 -10.72 -4.98
CA VAL A 293 -31.50 -9.94 -4.01
C VAL A 293 -30.68 -9.82 -2.74
N GLU A 294 -30.51 -8.60 -2.27
CA GLU A 294 -29.77 -8.28 -1.06
C GLU A 294 -30.61 -7.44 -0.13
N GLY A 295 -30.57 -7.79 1.14
CA GLY A 295 -31.22 -7.06 2.20
C GLY A 295 -30.26 -6.81 3.35
N ARG A 296 -30.31 -5.62 3.94
CA ARG A 296 -29.56 -5.33 5.16
C ARG A 296 -30.32 -4.40 6.08
N TYR A 297 -30.35 -4.78 7.35
CA TYR A 297 -30.83 -3.93 8.45
C TYR A 297 -29.91 -4.04 9.66
N ARG A 298 -30.25 -3.35 10.76
CA ARG A 298 -29.42 -3.23 11.96
C ARG A 298 -28.92 -4.56 12.54
N TYR A 299 -29.71 -5.62 12.43
CA TYR A 299 -29.45 -6.92 13.07
C TYR A 299 -29.48 -8.10 12.10
N TRP A 300 -29.69 -7.85 10.80
CA TRP A 300 -29.73 -8.93 9.83
C TRP A 300 -29.17 -8.50 8.49
N HIS A 301 -28.59 -9.45 7.80
CA HIS A 301 -28.20 -9.34 6.40
C HIS A 301 -28.64 -10.60 5.68
N ALA A 302 -29.27 -10.45 4.53
CA ALA A 302 -29.66 -11.57 3.68
C ALA A 302 -29.17 -11.32 2.26
N SER A 303 -28.69 -12.36 1.61
CA SER A 303 -28.35 -12.36 0.19
C SER A 303 -28.88 -13.62 -0.46
N TYR A 304 -29.41 -13.44 -1.67
CA TYR A 304 -29.84 -14.50 -2.56
C TYR A 304 -29.18 -14.27 -3.91
N TRP A 305 -28.66 -15.33 -4.50
CA TRP A 305 -28.18 -15.35 -5.87
C TRP A 305 -28.67 -16.61 -6.57
N GLY A 306 -29.40 -16.43 -7.66
CA GLY A 306 -29.81 -17.50 -8.56
C GLY A 306 -29.27 -17.24 -9.96
N SER A 307 -28.71 -18.27 -10.58
CA SER A 307 -28.27 -18.26 -11.97
C SER A 307 -28.84 -19.48 -12.70
N MET A 308 -29.24 -19.26 -13.94
CA MET A 308 -29.74 -20.31 -14.82
C MET A 308 -29.11 -20.15 -16.20
N HIS A 309 -28.44 -21.20 -16.67
CA HIS A 309 -27.83 -21.28 -17.98
C HIS A 309 -28.41 -22.48 -18.72
N ASN A 310 -28.92 -22.27 -19.93
CA ASN A 310 -29.34 -23.38 -20.79
C ASN A 310 -28.12 -24.07 -21.42
N ASP A 311 -28.32 -25.27 -21.98
CA ASP A 311 -27.28 -25.96 -22.74
C ASP A 311 -26.64 -25.05 -23.80
N ARG A 312 -25.32 -25.15 -23.94
CA ARG A 312 -24.48 -24.39 -24.88
C ARG A 312 -24.39 -22.88 -24.61
N PHE A 313 -24.82 -22.43 -23.44
CA PHE A 313 -24.68 -21.03 -23.04
C PHE A 313 -23.20 -20.67 -22.86
N GLY A 314 -22.72 -19.71 -23.65
CA GLY A 314 -21.32 -19.26 -23.69
C GLY A 314 -20.47 -20.01 -24.73
N ASN A 315 -20.50 -21.34 -24.72
CA ASN A 315 -19.80 -22.19 -25.70
C ASN A 315 -20.52 -23.54 -25.88
N ASP A 316 -20.13 -24.31 -26.91
CA ASP A 316 -20.81 -25.56 -27.29
C ASP A 316 -20.65 -26.73 -26.30
N GLU A 317 -19.67 -26.64 -25.39
CA GLU A 317 -19.35 -27.71 -24.42
C GLU A 317 -20.07 -27.53 -23.07
N LYS A 318 -20.68 -26.36 -22.82
CA LYS A 318 -21.38 -26.09 -21.57
C LYS A 318 -22.72 -26.84 -21.50
N GLU A 319 -22.87 -27.66 -20.47
CA GLU A 319 -24.16 -28.24 -20.08
C GLU A 319 -25.05 -27.20 -19.39
N LYS A 320 -26.36 -27.47 -19.36
CA LYS A 320 -27.32 -26.71 -18.56
C LYS A 320 -26.86 -26.66 -17.10
N ASP A 321 -26.96 -25.47 -16.51
CA ASP A 321 -26.53 -25.20 -15.16
C ASP A 321 -27.60 -24.39 -14.43
N LEU A 322 -27.96 -24.81 -13.22
CA LEU A 322 -28.88 -24.12 -12.34
C LEU A 322 -28.25 -24.05 -10.96
N ASN A 323 -28.05 -22.84 -10.47
CA ASN A 323 -27.44 -22.60 -9.17
C ASN A 323 -28.28 -21.60 -8.36
N HIS A 324 -28.57 -21.95 -7.12
CA HIS A 324 -29.19 -21.09 -6.12
C HIS A 324 -28.35 -21.09 -4.85
N SER A 325 -28.02 -19.88 -4.39
CA SER A 325 -27.33 -19.63 -3.14
C SER A 325 -28.15 -18.67 -2.30
N PHE A 326 -28.34 -18.98 -1.02
CA PHE A 326 -28.97 -18.10 -0.06
C PHE A 326 -28.17 -18.06 1.23
N ARG A 327 -27.94 -16.85 1.73
CA ARG A 327 -27.26 -16.62 3.00
C ARG A 327 -28.09 -15.65 3.82
N ILE A 328 -28.27 -15.96 5.10
CA ILE A 328 -28.82 -15.02 6.07
C ILE A 328 -27.95 -15.02 7.32
N SER A 329 -27.58 -13.82 7.77
CA SER A 329 -26.86 -13.58 9.00
C SER A 329 -27.75 -12.77 9.93
N LEU A 330 -27.84 -13.19 11.19
CA LEU A 330 -28.62 -12.60 12.26
C LEU A 330 -27.70 -12.26 13.42
N ASN A 331 -27.81 -11.06 13.97
CA ASN A 331 -27.06 -10.60 15.14
C ASN A 331 -28.05 -10.21 16.25
N PRO A 332 -28.74 -11.19 16.86
CA PRO A 332 -29.77 -10.92 17.88
C PRO A 332 -29.18 -10.18 19.10
N PHE A 333 -27.90 -10.41 19.40
CA PHE A 333 -27.16 -9.76 20.48
C PHE A 333 -25.79 -9.32 19.97
N ARG A 334 -25.12 -8.38 20.67
CA ARG A 334 -23.79 -7.89 20.29
C ARG A 334 -22.70 -8.97 20.30
N ASN A 335 -22.91 -10.03 21.07
CA ASN A 335 -21.96 -11.11 21.28
C ASN A 335 -22.35 -12.43 20.59
N LEU A 336 -23.46 -12.47 19.84
CA LEU A 336 -23.89 -13.68 19.14
C LEU A 336 -24.26 -13.33 17.70
N GLY A 337 -23.60 -13.96 16.75
CA GLY A 337 -24.01 -14.01 15.36
C GLY A 337 -24.44 -15.43 15.00
N LEU A 338 -25.55 -15.54 14.28
CA LEU A 338 -26.08 -16.76 13.71
C LEU A 338 -26.10 -16.58 12.20
N GLN A 339 -25.77 -17.62 11.45
CA GLN A 339 -25.83 -17.60 10.00
C GLN A 339 -26.48 -18.87 9.49
N LEU A 340 -27.08 -18.81 8.32
CA LEU A 340 -27.62 -19.96 7.61
C LEU A 340 -27.22 -19.84 6.14
N PHE A 341 -26.65 -20.92 5.63
CA PHE A 341 -26.20 -21.08 4.25
C PHE A 341 -27.08 -22.12 3.59
N ALA A 342 -27.65 -21.81 2.43
CA ALA A 342 -28.41 -22.76 1.64
C ALA A 342 -27.90 -22.75 0.20
N ARG A 343 -27.72 -23.95 -0.36
CA ARG A 343 -27.20 -24.16 -1.71
C ARG A 343 -28.06 -25.19 -2.43
N HIS A 344 -28.35 -24.94 -3.70
CA HIS A 344 -28.93 -25.91 -4.61
C HIS A 344 -28.29 -25.75 -5.99
N GLU A 345 -27.60 -26.78 -6.46
CA GLU A 345 -26.79 -26.72 -7.67
C GLU A 345 -26.99 -27.98 -8.52
N VAL A 346 -27.36 -27.79 -9.78
CA VAL A 346 -27.62 -28.85 -10.76
C VAL A 346 -26.86 -28.55 -12.03
N GLN A 347 -26.06 -29.51 -12.50
CA GLN A 347 -25.34 -29.44 -13.77
C GLN A 347 -25.73 -30.63 -14.64
N GLY A 348 -26.20 -30.37 -15.86
CA GLY A 348 -26.84 -31.36 -16.71
C GLY A 348 -28.03 -32.00 -15.99
N ASP A 349 -27.95 -33.31 -15.78
CA ASP A 349 -28.93 -34.10 -15.00
C ASP A 349 -28.44 -34.43 -13.57
N SER A 350 -27.26 -33.95 -13.17
CA SER A 350 -26.64 -34.29 -11.88
C SER A 350 -26.90 -33.23 -10.82
N LEU A 351 -27.39 -33.66 -9.66
CA LEU A 351 -27.48 -32.81 -8.46
C LEU A 351 -26.09 -32.77 -7.79
N LEU A 352 -25.42 -31.62 -7.84
CA LEU A 352 -24.09 -31.45 -7.29
C LEU A 352 -24.12 -31.07 -5.81
N ARG A 353 -24.99 -30.14 -5.42
CA ARG A 353 -25.11 -29.64 -4.03
C ARG A 353 -26.55 -29.39 -3.65
N HIS A 354 -26.94 -29.81 -2.45
CA HIS A 354 -28.27 -29.52 -1.88
C HIS A 354 -28.25 -29.57 -0.36
N TYR A 355 -28.12 -28.42 0.28
CA TYR A 355 -28.03 -28.35 1.74
C TYR A 355 -28.59 -27.05 2.31
N ILE A 356 -28.85 -27.08 3.61
CA ILE A 356 -29.07 -25.92 4.47
C ILE A 356 -28.25 -26.12 5.74
N LEU A 357 -27.22 -25.30 5.94
CA LEU A 357 -26.26 -25.45 7.03
C LEU A 357 -26.29 -24.21 7.94
N PRO A 358 -26.48 -24.39 9.27
CA PRO A 358 -26.34 -23.31 10.23
C PRO A 358 -24.86 -23.00 10.55
N ALA A 359 -24.59 -21.78 10.99
CA ALA A 359 -23.33 -21.40 11.61
C ALA A 359 -23.55 -20.43 12.76
N ALA A 360 -22.57 -20.34 13.66
CA ALA A 360 -22.62 -19.43 14.77
C ALA A 360 -21.24 -18.88 15.11
N ASN A 361 -21.22 -17.63 15.57
CA ASN A 361 -20.08 -17.00 16.21
C ASN A 361 -20.53 -16.39 17.53
N TRP A 362 -19.84 -16.74 18.62
CA TRP A 362 -20.23 -16.38 19.97
C TRP A 362 -19.04 -15.81 20.75
N TYR A 363 -19.23 -14.65 21.36
CA TYR A 363 -18.25 -13.94 22.18
C TYR A 363 -18.74 -13.87 23.63
N PRO A 364 -18.80 -15.01 24.35
CA PRO A 364 -19.34 -15.04 25.71
C PRO A 364 -18.61 -14.06 26.64
N PHE A 365 -17.31 -13.83 26.40
CA PHE A 365 -16.46 -12.90 27.14
C PHE A 365 -15.54 -12.12 26.19
N SER A 366 -14.94 -11.01 26.65
CA SER A 366 -13.99 -10.23 25.84
C SER A 366 -12.67 -10.97 25.54
N TRP A 367 -12.40 -12.05 26.29
CA TRP A 367 -11.20 -12.88 26.15
C TRP A 367 -11.48 -14.23 25.49
N LEU A 368 -12.75 -14.54 25.15
CA LEU A 368 -13.14 -15.81 24.54
C LEU A 368 -14.03 -15.58 23.34
N SER A 369 -13.65 -16.13 22.20
CA SER A 369 -14.54 -16.29 21.06
C SER A 369 -14.65 -17.75 20.62
N LEU A 370 -15.84 -18.15 20.20
CA LEU A 370 -16.17 -19.47 19.73
C LEU A 370 -16.84 -19.35 18.37
N SER A 371 -16.51 -20.23 17.42
CA SER A 371 -17.24 -20.30 16.16
C SER A 371 -17.36 -21.71 15.63
N ALA A 372 -18.44 -21.96 14.90
CA ALA A 372 -18.69 -23.16 14.13
C ALA A 372 -19.23 -22.72 12.78
N ILE A 373 -18.47 -22.92 11.71
CA ILE A 373 -18.81 -22.44 10.36
C ILE A 373 -18.64 -23.59 9.37
N PRO A 374 -19.67 -23.93 8.59
CA PRO A 374 -19.58 -24.95 7.56
C PRO A 374 -18.81 -24.44 6.33
N ASP A 375 -18.27 -25.37 5.57
CA ASP A 375 -17.79 -25.18 4.21
C ASP A 375 -18.84 -25.61 3.16
N ASP A 376 -18.46 -25.56 1.89
CA ASP A 376 -19.31 -25.93 0.76
C ASP A 376 -19.47 -27.45 0.58
N ASP A 377 -18.63 -28.25 1.24
CA ASP A 377 -18.60 -29.72 1.22
C ASP A 377 -19.26 -30.30 2.48
N GLU A 378 -19.99 -29.47 3.24
CA GLU A 378 -20.75 -29.80 4.46
C GLU A 378 -19.88 -30.13 5.69
N ASN A 379 -18.57 -29.88 5.66
CA ASN A 379 -17.70 -30.02 6.82
C ASN A 379 -17.76 -28.78 7.71
N TYR A 380 -17.56 -28.96 9.02
CA TYR A 380 -17.58 -27.86 9.98
C TYR A 380 -16.20 -27.55 10.51
N ARG A 381 -15.84 -26.27 10.41
CA ARG A 381 -14.69 -25.70 11.09
C ARG A 381 -15.10 -25.16 12.45
N TYR A 382 -14.50 -25.71 13.50
CA TYR A 382 -14.70 -25.27 14.87
C TYR A 382 -13.48 -24.49 15.35
N GLU A 383 -13.71 -23.37 16.02
CA GLU A 383 -12.62 -22.51 16.49
C GLU A 383 -12.93 -21.94 17.87
N ALA A 384 -11.91 -21.93 18.72
CA ALA A 384 -11.90 -21.22 19.99
C ALA A 384 -10.66 -20.30 20.09
N ASP A 385 -10.87 -19.02 20.33
CA ASP A 385 -9.84 -18.00 20.50
C ASP A 385 -9.84 -17.50 21.94
N PHE A 386 -8.68 -17.54 22.59
CA PHE A 386 -8.46 -17.19 23.98
C PHE A 386 -7.41 -16.08 24.09
N ARG A 387 -7.83 -14.88 24.44
CA ARG A 387 -6.91 -13.76 24.70
C ARG A 387 -6.43 -13.80 26.14
N ILE A 388 -5.14 -14.09 26.31
CA ILE A 388 -4.50 -14.20 27.62
C ILE A 388 -3.79 -12.86 27.89
N GLY A 389 -4.53 -11.90 28.46
CA GLY A 389 -4.05 -10.52 28.62
C GLY A 389 -3.95 -9.77 27.29
N ASN A 390 -3.05 -8.79 27.20
CA ASN A 390 -2.94 -7.89 26.04
C ASN A 390 -1.83 -8.30 25.06
N ARG A 391 -1.05 -9.35 25.37
CA ARG A 391 0.15 -9.75 24.63
C ARG A 391 0.16 -11.21 24.22
N SER A 392 -0.83 -12.00 24.64
CA SER A 392 -0.90 -13.42 24.29
C SER A 392 -2.25 -13.78 23.71
N ASN A 393 -2.23 -14.64 22.71
CA ASN A 393 -3.41 -15.25 22.13
C ASN A 393 -3.19 -16.75 21.97
N LEU A 394 -4.19 -17.55 22.31
CA LEU A 394 -4.22 -18.98 22.06
C LEU A 394 -5.45 -19.32 21.23
N ARG A 395 -5.25 -19.97 20.09
CA ARG A 395 -6.30 -20.37 19.17
C ARG A 395 -6.28 -21.89 19.04
N ALA A 396 -7.44 -22.52 19.19
CA ALA A 396 -7.66 -23.93 18.94
C ALA A 396 -8.62 -24.07 17.76
N ILE A 397 -8.24 -24.86 16.76
CA ILE A 397 -9.02 -25.08 15.54
C ILE A 397 -9.20 -26.59 15.35
N TYR A 398 -10.39 -27.03 15.00
CA TYR A 398 -10.63 -28.37 14.46
C TYR A 398 -11.29 -28.21 13.09
N ASP A 399 -10.65 -28.76 12.07
CA ASP A 399 -11.04 -28.61 10.68
C ASP A 399 -10.48 -29.77 9.84
N SER A 400 -11.26 -30.34 8.94
CA SER A 400 -10.84 -31.47 8.08
C SER A 400 -10.06 -32.59 8.79
N ASP A 401 -10.51 -32.98 9.98
CA ASP A 401 -9.86 -33.98 10.86
C ASP A 401 -8.46 -33.61 11.38
N ILE A 402 -8.10 -32.33 11.32
CA ILE A 402 -6.86 -31.78 11.89
C ILE A 402 -7.22 -30.90 13.10
N VAL A 403 -6.50 -31.11 14.20
CA VAL A 403 -6.54 -30.23 15.38
C VAL A 403 -5.31 -29.33 15.35
N THR A 404 -5.51 -28.01 15.29
CA THR A 404 -4.43 -27.03 15.38
C THR A 404 -4.50 -26.26 16.70
N LEU A 405 -3.36 -26.13 17.38
CA LEU A 405 -3.13 -25.22 18.50
C LEU A 405 -2.13 -24.15 18.09
N ASP A 406 -2.52 -22.87 18.10
CA ASP A 406 -1.70 -21.71 17.73
C ASP A 406 -1.61 -20.73 18.90
N TYR A 407 -0.42 -20.60 19.47
CA TYR A 407 -0.09 -19.68 20.55
C TYR A 407 0.81 -18.55 20.05
N GLN A 408 0.39 -17.32 20.26
CA GLN A 408 1.14 -16.11 19.89
C GLN A 408 1.45 -15.29 21.14
N HIS A 409 2.65 -14.71 21.18
CA HIS A 409 3.08 -13.87 22.29
C HIS A 409 3.98 -12.71 21.83
N ASP A 410 3.61 -11.48 22.18
CA ASP A 410 4.43 -10.29 22.01
C ASP A 410 5.38 -10.14 23.20
N LEU A 411 6.64 -10.55 23.03
CA LEU A 411 7.68 -10.38 24.06
C LEU A 411 7.99 -8.88 24.25
N SER A 412 8.02 -8.12 23.14
CA SER A 412 8.20 -6.66 23.10
C SER A 412 7.65 -6.08 21.79
N GLU A 413 7.75 -4.75 21.60
CA GLU A 413 7.46 -4.11 20.30
C GLU A 413 8.33 -4.64 19.15
N GLN A 414 9.48 -5.25 19.47
CA GLN A 414 10.46 -5.71 18.48
C GLN A 414 10.47 -7.22 18.30
N TRP A 415 9.92 -7.99 19.25
CA TRP A 415 10.06 -9.45 19.27
C TRP A 415 8.70 -10.09 19.46
N LYS A 416 8.33 -10.94 18.51
CA LYS A 416 7.10 -11.75 18.58
C LYS A 416 7.46 -13.23 18.48
N LEU A 417 6.76 -14.03 19.26
CA LEU A 417 6.89 -15.48 19.28
C LEU A 417 5.56 -16.10 18.85
N ARG A 418 5.63 -17.13 18.02
CA ARG A 418 4.50 -17.99 17.67
C ARG A 418 4.90 -19.44 17.82
N LEU A 419 4.05 -20.22 18.48
CA LEU A 419 4.15 -21.67 18.62
C LEU A 419 2.89 -22.28 18.04
N ILE A 420 3.04 -23.24 17.15
CA ILE A 420 1.91 -23.84 16.46
C ILE A 420 2.11 -25.35 16.35
N ASN A 421 1.05 -26.11 16.58
CA ASN A 421 1.05 -27.55 16.48
C ASN A 421 -0.20 -28.02 15.76
N ASP A 422 -0.01 -28.86 14.75
CA ASP A 422 -1.06 -29.64 14.13
C ASP A 422 -0.98 -31.09 14.54
N TYR A 423 -2.15 -31.69 14.64
CA TYR A 423 -2.33 -33.11 14.86
C TYR A 423 -3.41 -33.64 13.92
N ALA A 424 -3.02 -34.51 12.99
CA ALA A 424 -3.95 -35.21 12.10
C ALA A 424 -4.58 -36.38 12.86
N VAL A 425 -5.86 -36.28 13.19
CA VAL A 425 -6.59 -37.31 13.97
C VAL A 425 -6.60 -38.69 13.29
N PRO A 426 -6.74 -38.81 11.95
CA PRO A 426 -6.84 -40.11 11.30
C PRO A 426 -5.52 -40.89 11.27
N THR A 427 -4.38 -40.21 11.10
CA THR A 427 -3.07 -40.83 10.92
C THR A 427 -2.21 -40.80 12.19
N GLY A 428 -2.46 -39.84 13.09
CA GLY A 428 -1.64 -39.59 14.27
C GLY A 428 -0.39 -38.74 14.00
N ASP A 429 -0.23 -38.25 12.77
CA ASP A 429 0.89 -37.40 12.38
C ASP A 429 0.79 -36.04 13.06
N HIS A 430 1.93 -35.44 13.37
CA HIS A 430 1.97 -34.13 14.01
C HIS A 430 3.10 -33.28 13.47
N VAL A 431 2.80 -31.99 13.32
CA VAL A 431 3.77 -30.98 12.90
C VAL A 431 3.80 -29.91 13.97
N THR A 432 4.97 -29.61 14.51
CA THR A 432 5.15 -28.53 15.47
C THR A 432 6.09 -27.50 14.90
N ASN A 433 5.72 -26.23 14.94
CA ASN A 433 6.58 -25.14 14.53
C ASN A 433 6.73 -24.09 15.63
N MET A 434 7.91 -23.47 15.66
CA MET A 434 8.22 -22.31 16.47
C MET A 434 8.77 -21.22 15.57
N VAL A 435 8.20 -20.01 15.67
CA VAL A 435 8.57 -18.87 14.84
C VAL A 435 8.86 -17.66 15.70
N ILE A 436 9.94 -16.96 15.37
CA ILE A 436 10.36 -15.74 16.02
C ILE A 436 10.47 -14.65 14.97
N ASP A 437 9.69 -13.58 15.16
CA ASP A 437 9.81 -12.37 14.37
C ASP A 437 10.59 -11.32 15.15
N TRP A 438 11.57 -10.72 14.48
CA TRP A 438 12.35 -9.60 14.98
C TRP A 438 12.23 -8.38 14.06
N TYR A 439 11.78 -7.27 14.63
CA TYR A 439 11.63 -5.96 13.98
C TYR A 439 12.74 -5.01 14.47
N PRO A 440 13.92 -4.98 13.82
CA PRO A 440 15.03 -4.14 14.23
C PRO A 440 14.68 -2.64 14.17
N ARG A 441 15.31 -1.83 15.05
CA ARG A 441 15.20 -0.36 15.08
C ARG A 441 13.78 0.20 15.32
N LYS A 442 12.84 -0.61 15.81
CA LYS A 442 11.41 -0.24 15.95
C LYS A 442 10.75 0.18 14.63
N ASN A 443 11.32 -0.25 13.50
CA ASN A 443 10.70 -0.06 12.20
C ASN A 443 9.92 -1.33 11.84
N SER A 444 8.64 -1.20 11.51
CA SER A 444 7.82 -2.34 11.09
C SER A 444 8.13 -2.82 9.67
N SER A 445 8.94 -2.07 8.91
CA SER A 445 9.28 -2.41 7.52
C SER A 445 10.46 -3.38 7.38
N ASP A 446 11.27 -3.53 8.42
CA ASP A 446 12.37 -4.50 8.44
C ASP A 446 11.96 -5.69 9.30
N LEU A 447 12.12 -6.90 8.77
CA LEU A 447 11.74 -8.14 9.43
C LEU A 447 12.86 -9.17 9.28
N ILE A 448 13.27 -9.74 10.40
CA ILE A 448 14.04 -10.98 10.43
C ILE A 448 13.14 -12.03 11.07
N GLN A 449 12.83 -13.07 10.32
CA GLN A 449 11.99 -14.15 10.79
C GLN A 449 12.79 -15.44 10.79
N THR A 450 12.69 -16.20 11.88
CA THR A 450 13.29 -17.53 11.99
C THR A 450 12.25 -18.53 12.40
N GLY A 451 12.33 -19.73 11.84
CA GLY A 451 11.40 -20.81 12.10
C GLY A 451 12.11 -22.13 12.28
N ILE A 452 11.57 -22.96 13.15
CA ILE A 452 11.97 -24.36 13.32
C ILE A 452 10.71 -25.21 13.24
N SER A 453 10.76 -26.33 12.52
CA SER A 453 9.73 -27.36 12.50
C SER A 453 10.22 -28.67 13.08
N TYR A 454 9.29 -29.47 13.58
CA TYR A 454 9.46 -30.86 13.92
C TYR A 454 8.26 -31.66 13.41
N SER A 455 8.50 -32.66 12.57
CA SER A 455 7.49 -33.60 12.05
C SER A 455 8.14 -34.97 11.87
N ASP A 456 7.47 -36.03 12.30
CA ASP A 456 7.84 -37.43 12.04
C ASP A 456 9.32 -37.78 12.35
N GLY A 457 9.85 -37.20 13.44
CA GLY A 457 11.23 -37.42 13.86
C GLY A 457 12.28 -36.57 13.15
N ALA A 458 11.90 -35.74 12.19
CA ALA A 458 12.79 -34.84 11.45
C ALA A 458 12.61 -33.38 11.88
N PHE A 459 13.71 -32.63 11.88
CA PHE A 459 13.71 -31.19 12.08
C PHE A 459 13.82 -30.45 10.75
N GLY A 460 13.18 -29.29 10.70
CA GLY A 460 13.31 -28.32 9.64
C GLY A 460 13.66 -26.94 10.18
N VAL A 461 14.29 -26.12 9.36
CA VAL A 461 14.68 -24.75 9.71
C VAL A 461 14.47 -23.82 8.53
N ALA A 462 13.99 -22.62 8.82
CA ALA A 462 13.83 -21.57 7.83
C ALA A 462 14.25 -20.24 8.45
N GLY A 463 14.73 -19.37 7.59
CA GLY A 463 15.09 -18.02 7.96
C GLY A 463 14.79 -17.09 6.80
N SER A 464 14.20 -15.94 7.10
CA SER A 464 13.99 -14.90 6.13
C SER A 464 14.41 -13.54 6.68
N ILE A 465 14.88 -12.69 5.77
CA ILE A 465 15.25 -11.32 6.06
C ILE A 465 14.59 -10.49 4.98
N SER A 466 13.76 -9.53 5.38
CA SER A 466 13.20 -8.52 4.50
C SER A 466 13.56 -7.14 5.03
N ARG A 467 14.11 -6.30 4.16
CA ARG A 467 14.62 -4.99 4.53
C ARG A 467 14.38 -3.96 3.45
N TYR A 468 13.95 -2.77 3.84
CA TYR A 468 13.98 -1.61 2.96
C TYR A 468 15.32 -0.91 3.07
N ILE A 469 15.98 -0.73 1.93
CA ILE A 469 17.23 0.05 1.84
C ILE A 469 16.90 1.54 1.73
N ASN A 470 15.81 1.88 1.04
CA ASN A 470 15.24 3.22 0.96
C ASN A 470 13.73 3.13 0.66
N ALA A 471 13.05 4.25 0.44
CA ALA A 471 11.60 4.26 0.23
C ALA A 471 11.10 3.46 -1.00
N GLY A 472 11.97 3.11 -1.94
CA GLY A 472 11.63 2.38 -3.16
C GLY A 472 12.38 1.07 -3.35
N LEU A 473 13.42 0.78 -2.57
CA LEU A 473 14.24 -0.43 -2.71
C LEU A 473 14.03 -1.37 -1.53
N ARG A 474 13.54 -2.58 -1.82
CA ARG A 474 13.37 -3.68 -0.87
C ARG A 474 14.18 -4.89 -1.30
N LEU A 475 14.86 -5.49 -0.33
CA LEU A 475 15.56 -6.75 -0.48
C LEU A 475 14.88 -7.79 0.42
N SER A 476 14.59 -8.96 -0.12
CA SER A 476 14.14 -10.11 0.67
C SER A 476 14.99 -11.33 0.34
N LEU A 477 15.48 -11.99 1.38
CA LEU A 477 16.23 -13.24 1.29
C LEU A 477 15.51 -14.29 2.13
N GLN A 478 15.45 -15.50 1.61
CA GLN A 478 14.84 -16.64 2.24
C GLN A 478 15.75 -17.86 2.11
N TYR A 479 15.86 -18.62 3.20
CA TYR A 479 16.41 -19.96 3.23
C TYR A 479 15.42 -20.90 3.90
N SER A 480 15.25 -22.10 3.32
CA SER A 480 14.57 -23.20 3.97
C SER A 480 15.33 -24.51 3.82
N TYR A 481 15.24 -25.35 4.84
CA TYR A 481 15.72 -26.71 4.86
C TYR A 481 14.75 -27.60 5.62
N ASN A 482 14.16 -28.56 4.91
CA ASN A 482 13.30 -29.62 5.42
C ASN A 482 12.18 -29.10 6.33
N MET A 483 11.69 -27.89 6.03
CA MET A 483 10.69 -27.21 6.84
C MET A 483 9.32 -27.83 6.56
N ASN A 484 8.77 -28.48 7.57
CA ASN A 484 7.42 -28.99 7.54
C ASN A 484 6.54 -27.98 8.26
N ASN A 485 5.74 -27.23 7.51
CA ASN A 485 4.86 -26.23 8.09
C ASN A 485 3.53 -26.86 8.51
N ALA A 486 3.06 -26.53 9.71
CA ALA A 486 1.68 -26.72 10.09
C ALA A 486 0.76 -26.10 9.01
N THR A 487 -0.44 -26.65 8.81
CA THR A 487 -1.58 -26.12 8.04
C THR A 487 -1.70 -24.63 8.21
N SER A 488 -1.44 -24.18 9.43
CA SER A 488 -1.50 -22.80 9.79
C SER A 488 -0.24 -22.03 10.07
N LEU A 489 0.90 -22.52 9.59
CA LEU A 489 2.11 -21.73 9.46
C LEU A 489 2.58 -21.60 8.02
N ASP A 490 3.14 -20.43 7.68
CA ASP A 490 3.94 -20.31 6.50
C ASP A 490 5.02 -19.28 6.69
N LEU A 491 6.20 -19.74 6.37
CA LEU A 491 7.44 -19.01 6.44
C LEU A 491 8.00 -18.79 5.04
N GLU A 492 7.50 -19.49 4.01
CA GLU A 492 8.10 -19.66 2.67
C GLU A 492 7.36 -18.97 1.52
N ASP A 493 6.26 -18.26 1.79
CA ASP A 493 5.43 -17.67 0.73
C ASP A 493 6.07 -16.56 -0.09
N MET A 494 7.18 -15.94 0.35
CA MET A 494 7.77 -14.83 -0.39
C MET A 494 8.21 -15.24 -1.81
N PHE A 495 8.34 -16.55 -2.07
CA PHE A 495 8.87 -17.11 -3.31
C PHE A 495 8.14 -18.38 -3.77
N SER A 496 6.93 -18.63 -3.27
CA SER A 496 6.19 -19.87 -3.52
C SER A 496 5.89 -20.10 -5.01
N ASP A 497 5.70 -19.05 -5.80
CA ASP A 497 5.48 -19.16 -7.25
C ASP A 497 6.72 -19.64 -8.04
N ILE A 498 7.92 -19.52 -7.46
CA ILE A 498 9.18 -19.90 -8.13
C ILE A 498 9.93 -21.05 -7.46
N ILE A 499 9.60 -21.44 -6.23
CA ILE A 499 10.17 -22.64 -5.58
C ILE A 499 9.32 -23.88 -5.94
N SER A 500 9.96 -25.03 -6.10
CA SER A 500 9.23 -26.30 -6.30
C SER A 500 8.55 -26.74 -5.00
N GLU A 501 7.32 -27.24 -5.06
CA GLU A 501 6.58 -27.74 -3.89
C GLU A 501 7.31 -28.89 -3.14
N ASN A 502 8.24 -29.59 -3.81
CA ASN A 502 9.01 -30.71 -3.23
C ASN A 502 10.44 -30.32 -2.81
N ALA A 503 10.76 -29.03 -2.77
CA ALA A 503 12.11 -28.56 -2.47
C ALA A 503 12.45 -28.78 -0.98
N GLU A 504 13.18 -29.85 -0.66
CA GLU A 504 13.69 -30.09 0.71
C GLU A 504 14.69 -29.01 1.15
N LYS A 505 15.29 -28.27 0.22
CA LYS A 505 16.22 -27.20 0.52
C LYS A 505 16.13 -26.13 -0.55
N SER A 506 15.95 -24.88 -0.13
CA SER A 506 15.82 -23.75 -1.04
C SER A 506 16.52 -22.50 -0.51
N VAL A 507 17.06 -21.70 -1.43
CA VAL A 507 17.44 -20.30 -1.19
C VAL A 507 16.70 -19.46 -2.21
N SER A 508 16.13 -18.35 -1.79
CA SER A 508 15.45 -17.42 -2.69
C SER A 508 15.72 -15.97 -2.35
N LEU A 509 15.78 -15.14 -3.39
CA LEU A 509 16.16 -13.74 -3.34
C LEU A 509 15.16 -12.94 -4.17
N SER A 510 14.60 -11.88 -3.58
CA SER A 510 13.73 -10.91 -4.24
C SER A 510 14.36 -9.54 -4.09
N LEU A 511 14.40 -8.81 -5.21
CA LEU A 511 14.77 -7.42 -5.26
C LEU A 511 13.59 -6.65 -5.89
N SER A 512 12.97 -5.76 -5.11
CA SER A 512 11.96 -4.84 -5.62
C SER A 512 12.52 -3.42 -5.59
N TRP A 513 12.49 -2.73 -6.72
CA TRP A 513 13.02 -1.38 -6.87
C TRP A 513 12.08 -0.47 -7.66
N ASP A 514 11.51 0.48 -6.94
CA ASP A 514 10.64 1.54 -7.45
C ASP A 514 11.36 2.88 -7.49
N LEU A 515 11.53 3.40 -8.71
CA LEU A 515 12.17 4.68 -8.99
C LEU A 515 11.21 5.62 -9.69
N GLY A 516 11.07 6.83 -9.16
CA GLY A 516 10.43 7.96 -9.83
C GLY A 516 11.47 8.81 -10.54
N LEU A 517 11.20 9.23 -11.78
CA LEU A 517 12.07 10.15 -12.51
C LEU A 517 11.41 11.54 -12.59
N SER A 518 12.09 12.54 -12.06
CA SER A 518 11.63 13.93 -12.13
C SER A 518 12.82 14.88 -12.28
N ASN A 519 12.74 15.84 -13.19
CA ASN A 519 13.82 16.81 -13.47
C ASN A 519 15.21 16.16 -13.66
N ARG A 520 15.28 15.02 -14.37
CA ARG A 520 16.50 14.21 -14.61
C ARG A 520 17.14 13.61 -13.36
N ARG A 521 16.42 13.52 -12.25
CA ARG A 521 16.85 12.86 -11.02
C ARG A 521 15.92 11.71 -10.68
N PHE A 522 16.51 10.64 -10.14
CA PHE A 522 15.76 9.51 -9.61
C PHE A 522 15.45 9.74 -8.15
N PHE A 523 14.22 9.41 -7.77
CA PHE A 523 13.74 9.43 -6.40
C PHE A 523 13.19 8.05 -6.07
N PRO A 524 13.41 7.53 -4.86
CA PRO A 524 12.71 6.34 -4.41
C PRO A 524 11.22 6.67 -4.25
N ILE A 525 10.34 5.84 -4.81
CA ILE A 525 8.89 6.03 -4.72
C ILE A 525 8.19 4.74 -4.31
N ASN A 526 6.87 4.79 -4.17
CA ASN A 526 6.02 3.61 -4.23
C ASN A 526 5.15 3.71 -5.50
N ARG A 527 5.43 2.89 -6.51
CA ARG A 527 4.75 2.98 -7.82
C ARG A 527 3.25 2.72 -7.72
N SER A 528 2.84 1.85 -6.79
CA SER A 528 1.43 1.51 -6.55
C SER A 528 0.58 2.68 -6.06
N ALA A 529 1.19 3.82 -5.68
CA ALA A 529 0.44 5.01 -5.30
C ALA A 529 0.34 6.05 -6.43
N ILE A 530 0.86 5.76 -7.62
CA ILE A 530 0.73 6.61 -8.82
C ILE A 530 -0.32 5.98 -9.72
N THR A 531 -1.35 6.74 -10.09
CA THR A 531 -2.53 6.19 -10.81
C THR A 531 -2.85 6.98 -12.07
N LEU A 532 -3.85 6.53 -12.83
CA LEU A 532 -4.35 7.23 -14.01
C LEU A 532 -4.81 8.66 -13.69
N THR A 533 -5.38 8.87 -12.51
CA THR A 533 -5.98 10.14 -12.08
C THR A 533 -5.17 10.85 -11.01
N ARG A 534 -4.19 10.18 -10.38
CA ARG A 534 -3.40 10.71 -9.27
C ARG A 534 -1.91 10.69 -9.57
N GLY A 535 -1.20 11.64 -9.00
CA GLY A 535 0.27 11.71 -9.04
C GLY A 535 0.87 11.57 -7.65
N GLY A 536 2.15 11.93 -7.55
CA GLY A 536 2.87 11.94 -6.28
C GLY A 536 3.95 13.00 -6.22
N ILE A 537 4.42 13.26 -5.01
CA ILE A 537 5.59 14.08 -4.72
C ILE A 537 6.64 13.16 -4.13
N ALA A 538 7.84 13.20 -4.69
CA ALA A 538 8.99 12.47 -4.18
C ALA A 538 10.10 13.46 -3.86
N GLY A 539 10.90 13.18 -2.85
CA GLY A 539 12.00 14.08 -2.52
C GLY A 539 12.98 13.51 -1.53
N SER A 540 13.96 14.34 -1.19
CA SER A 540 14.90 14.07 -0.11
C SER A 540 15.01 15.29 0.81
N LEU A 541 15.27 14.99 2.08
CA LEU A 541 15.81 15.92 3.06
C LEU A 541 17.32 15.70 3.06
N ASP A 542 18.07 16.68 2.56
CA ASP A 542 19.53 16.57 2.47
C ASP A 542 20.16 17.48 3.52
N ILE A 543 20.97 16.92 4.42
CA ILE A 543 21.77 17.73 5.33
C ILE A 543 22.88 18.41 4.51
N ALA A 544 22.76 19.71 4.33
CA ALA A 544 23.53 20.46 3.33
C ALA A 544 24.93 20.88 3.81
N ASN A 545 25.22 20.76 5.10
CA ASN A 545 26.49 21.18 5.70
C ASN A 545 27.09 20.10 6.62
N GLU A 546 28.38 20.21 6.94
CA GLU A 546 29.08 19.21 7.76
C GLU A 546 28.47 19.13 9.17
N THR A 547 28.24 17.91 9.65
CA THR A 547 27.69 17.60 10.97
C THR A 547 27.99 16.14 11.35
N LYS A 548 27.85 15.82 12.63
CA LYS A 548 27.88 14.43 13.14
C LYS A 548 26.56 13.68 12.89
N LEU A 549 25.48 14.41 12.56
CA LEU A 549 24.19 13.81 12.23
C LEU A 549 24.28 13.03 10.91
N SER A 550 23.62 11.90 10.89
CA SER A 550 23.49 11.01 9.74
C SER A 550 22.14 11.20 9.05
N SER A 551 22.02 10.74 7.81
CA SER A 551 20.72 10.68 7.11
C SER A 551 19.69 9.82 7.85
N SER A 552 20.10 8.92 8.75
CA SER A 552 19.16 8.12 9.54
C SER A 552 18.50 8.91 10.68
N ASP A 553 19.10 10.03 11.09
CA ASP A 553 18.57 10.93 12.13
C ASP A 553 17.42 11.82 11.61
N ILE A 554 17.25 11.89 10.29
CA ILE A 554 16.17 12.59 9.59
C ILE A 554 15.05 11.66 9.13
N ASN A 555 14.88 10.53 9.83
CA ASN A 555 13.76 9.62 9.65
C ASN A 555 12.56 10.02 10.51
N ASN A 556 11.34 9.78 10.01
CA ASN A 556 10.06 10.12 10.66
C ASN A 556 9.78 11.63 10.81
N ILE A 557 10.42 12.47 9.99
CA ILE A 557 10.10 13.89 9.88
C ILE A 557 8.83 14.04 9.04
N GLY A 558 7.79 14.66 9.59
CA GLY A 558 6.54 14.87 8.88
C GLY A 558 6.70 15.82 7.69
N ILE A 559 6.37 15.38 6.48
CA ILE A 559 6.15 16.27 5.35
C ILE A 559 4.69 16.72 5.40
N LEU A 560 4.49 18.03 5.41
CA LEU A 560 3.20 18.66 5.48
C LEU A 560 2.77 19.09 4.08
N LEU A 561 1.57 18.66 3.67
CA LEU A 561 0.91 19.15 2.46
C LEU A 561 -0.26 20.05 2.86
N ASN A 562 -0.20 21.32 2.47
CA ASN A 562 -1.17 22.34 2.89
C ASN A 562 -1.36 22.38 4.42
N GLY A 563 -0.27 22.22 5.17
CA GLY A 563 -0.25 22.19 6.64
C GLY A 563 -0.76 20.89 7.28
N ARG A 564 -1.01 19.83 6.51
CA ARG A 564 -1.46 18.52 7.04
C ARG A 564 -0.40 17.45 6.85
N SER A 565 -0.16 16.66 7.90
CA SER A 565 0.69 15.47 7.81
C SER A 565 0.00 14.40 6.97
N MET A 566 0.75 13.81 6.05
CA MET A 566 0.29 12.72 5.18
C MET A 566 0.96 11.42 5.58
N GLN A 567 0.31 10.28 5.28
CA GLN A 567 1.02 9.00 5.29
C GLN A 567 2.13 9.05 4.24
N GLN A 568 3.35 8.81 4.68
CA GLN A 568 4.54 8.87 3.85
C GLN A 568 5.44 7.68 4.19
N ARG A 569 6.17 7.19 3.18
CA ARG A 569 7.32 6.32 3.44
C ARG A 569 8.55 7.21 3.45
N GLN A 570 9.29 7.18 4.54
CA GLN A 570 10.53 7.94 4.68
C GLN A 570 11.64 7.05 5.21
N ILE A 571 12.75 7.01 4.47
CA ILE A 571 13.95 6.24 4.82
C ILE A 571 15.17 7.04 4.40
N ASP A 572 16.05 7.28 5.37
CA ASP A 572 17.28 8.05 5.30
C ASP A 572 17.10 9.41 4.60
N GLY A 573 16.10 10.17 5.04
CA GLY A 573 15.77 11.49 4.51
C GLY A 573 15.00 11.48 3.18
N SER A 574 15.04 10.38 2.42
CA SER A 574 14.20 10.23 1.22
C SER A 574 12.75 10.01 1.60
N PHE A 575 11.81 10.67 0.94
CA PHE A 575 10.38 10.52 1.20
C PHE A 575 9.57 10.45 -0.09
N PHE A 576 8.39 9.84 0.03
CA PHE A 576 7.41 9.79 -1.03
C PHE A 576 5.99 9.94 -0.47
N VAL A 577 5.20 10.80 -1.11
CA VAL A 577 3.77 11.01 -0.86
C VAL A 577 3.01 10.79 -2.17
N GLY A 578 2.32 9.65 -2.26
CA GLY A 578 1.55 9.25 -3.44
C GLY A 578 0.05 9.53 -3.33
N SER A 579 -0.72 9.08 -4.32
CA SER A 579 -2.18 9.17 -4.39
C SER A 579 -2.74 10.60 -4.32
N LEU A 580 -1.97 11.58 -4.77
CA LEU A 580 -2.34 12.99 -4.75
C LEU A 580 -3.16 13.35 -5.99
N LYS A 581 -4.26 14.10 -5.78
CA LYS A 581 -5.05 14.65 -6.88
C LYS A 581 -4.24 15.71 -7.65
N PRO A 582 -4.50 15.94 -8.94
CA PRO A 582 -3.86 17.00 -9.68
C PRO A 582 -4.16 18.36 -9.04
N GLY A 583 -3.14 19.19 -8.85
CA GLY A 583 -3.26 20.46 -8.13
C GLY A 583 -1.91 21.05 -7.73
N ILE A 584 -1.95 22.21 -7.07
CA ILE A 584 -0.76 22.84 -6.47
C ILE A 584 -0.85 22.65 -4.96
N TYR A 585 0.22 22.15 -4.36
CA TYR A 585 0.34 21.87 -2.94
C TYR A 585 1.43 22.74 -2.32
N ASN A 586 1.16 23.32 -1.16
CA ASN A 586 2.20 23.91 -0.31
C ASN A 586 2.88 22.77 0.46
N VAL A 587 4.14 22.54 0.17
CA VAL A 587 4.96 21.50 0.81
C VAL A 587 5.86 22.14 1.84
N SER A 588 5.86 21.60 3.05
CA SER A 588 6.73 22.03 4.13
C SER A 588 7.18 20.86 4.99
N VAL A 589 8.17 21.11 5.84
CA VAL A 589 8.68 20.15 6.82
C VAL A 589 8.12 20.50 8.19
N ASP A 590 7.68 19.50 8.93
CA ASP A 590 7.23 19.65 10.31
C ASP A 590 8.43 19.93 11.23
N PRO A 591 8.57 21.17 11.75
CA PRO A 591 9.71 21.55 12.56
C PRO A 591 9.73 20.87 13.94
N GLU A 592 8.58 20.41 14.44
CA GLU A 592 8.50 19.78 15.77
C GLU A 592 9.15 18.39 15.81
N LYS A 593 9.29 17.76 14.64
CA LYS A 593 9.90 16.42 14.49
C LYS A 593 11.32 16.46 13.94
N LEU A 594 11.85 17.65 13.64
CA LEU A 594 13.24 17.80 13.28
C LEU A 594 14.13 17.66 14.53
N PRO A 595 15.31 17.00 14.43
CA PRO A 595 16.35 17.13 15.43
C PRO A 595 16.61 18.60 15.76
N ILE A 596 16.86 18.91 17.03
CA ILE A 596 16.93 20.30 17.52
C ILE A 596 18.07 21.10 16.87
N GLU A 597 19.11 20.42 16.39
CA GLU A 597 20.24 21.02 15.68
C GLU A 597 19.91 21.34 14.23
N LEU A 598 18.82 20.80 13.67
CA LEU A 598 18.47 20.94 12.25
C LEU A 598 17.39 22.00 12.04
N VAL A 599 17.61 22.85 11.02
CA VAL A 599 16.67 23.88 10.60
C VAL A 599 16.44 23.84 9.09
N VAL A 600 15.33 24.44 8.65
CA VAL A 600 14.97 24.57 7.23
C VAL A 600 14.81 26.06 6.88
N ASP A 601 15.53 26.53 5.87
CA ASP A 601 15.50 27.93 5.43
C ASP A 601 14.16 28.32 4.79
N GLN A 602 13.59 27.41 4.00
CA GLN A 602 12.32 27.63 3.30
C GLN A 602 11.17 26.96 4.05
N LYS A 603 10.26 27.77 4.58
CA LYS A 603 9.10 27.28 5.32
C LYS A 603 8.07 26.57 4.43
N GLU A 604 7.89 26.98 3.17
CA GLU A 604 6.95 26.35 2.23
C GLU A 604 7.44 26.46 0.78
N GLN A 605 7.20 25.41 -0.02
CA GLN A 605 7.41 25.38 -1.47
C GLN A 605 6.11 24.99 -2.18
N LYS A 606 5.75 25.68 -3.27
CA LYS A 606 4.56 25.35 -4.08
C LYS A 606 4.89 24.33 -5.15
N VAL A 607 4.32 23.14 -5.05
CA VAL A 607 4.62 22.01 -5.93
C VAL A 607 3.37 21.63 -6.72
N GLU A 608 3.48 21.62 -8.04
CA GLU A 608 2.41 21.13 -8.93
C GLU A 608 2.45 19.60 -9.00
N VAL A 609 1.28 18.97 -8.97
CA VAL A 609 1.05 17.54 -9.19
C VAL A 609 0.14 17.37 -10.40
N LYS A 610 0.50 16.45 -11.30
CA LYS A 610 -0.36 15.99 -12.40
C LYS A 610 -0.61 14.49 -12.28
N ASN A 611 -1.68 14.03 -12.89
CA ASN A 611 -2.02 12.61 -12.91
C ASN A 611 -0.98 11.78 -13.66
N GLY A 612 -0.63 10.60 -13.13
CA GLY A 612 0.42 9.74 -13.67
C GLY A 612 1.83 10.34 -13.64
N THR A 613 2.08 11.35 -12.80
CA THR A 613 3.39 12.01 -12.69
C THR A 613 3.94 12.02 -11.27
N VAL A 614 5.27 12.05 -11.19
CA VAL A 614 6.01 12.29 -9.95
C VAL A 614 6.71 13.64 -10.06
N THR A 615 6.43 14.54 -9.12
CA THR A 615 7.15 15.81 -9.01
C THR A 615 8.22 15.69 -7.93
N GLY A 616 9.48 15.82 -8.35
CA GLY A 616 10.65 15.72 -7.49
C GLY A 616 10.98 17.03 -6.80
N ILE A 617 11.22 17.01 -5.50
CA ILE A 617 11.69 18.16 -4.72
C ILE A 617 12.91 17.81 -3.88
N ASN A 618 13.77 18.79 -3.63
CA ASN A 618 14.85 18.66 -2.66
C ASN A 618 14.68 19.75 -1.61
N ILE A 619 14.68 19.35 -0.34
CA ILE A 619 14.54 20.26 0.79
C ILE A 619 15.86 20.21 1.56
N PRO A 620 16.73 21.22 1.41
CA PRO A 620 17.96 21.28 2.19
C PRO A 620 17.61 21.55 3.65
N VAL A 621 18.20 20.76 4.54
CA VAL A 621 18.20 21.00 5.98
C VAL A 621 19.62 21.37 6.41
N TYR A 622 19.74 22.26 7.38
CA TYR A 622 21.03 22.77 7.83
C TYR A 622 21.21 22.46 9.31
N ALA A 623 22.37 21.92 9.67
CA ALA A 623 22.81 21.85 11.05
C ALA A 623 23.32 23.22 11.50
N GLU A 624 22.70 23.76 12.54
CA GLU A 624 23.13 24.97 13.23
C GLU A 624 23.78 24.65 14.56
N PHE A 625 24.88 25.34 14.82
CA PHE A 625 25.71 25.19 16.00
C PHE A 625 25.81 26.52 16.73
N GLY A 626 26.42 26.45 17.91
CA GLY A 626 26.68 27.60 18.76
C GLY A 626 28.14 27.70 19.17
N VAL A 627 28.54 28.93 19.47
CA VAL A 627 29.82 29.28 20.08
C VAL A 627 29.54 29.89 21.45
N ALA A 628 30.22 29.37 22.48
CA ALA A 628 30.11 29.88 23.83
C ALA A 628 31.49 30.05 24.48
N GLY A 629 31.57 31.03 25.38
CA GLY A 629 32.78 31.31 26.12
C GLY A 629 32.57 32.39 27.17
N ARG A 630 33.69 32.85 27.74
CA ARG A 630 33.73 33.85 28.80
C ARG A 630 34.70 34.98 28.44
N ILE A 631 34.23 36.20 28.63
CA ILE A 631 35.05 37.41 28.51
C ILE A 631 35.53 37.81 29.89
N THR A 632 36.85 37.99 30.03
CA THR A 632 37.50 38.31 31.31
C THR A 632 38.41 39.52 31.22
N ASP A 633 38.65 40.19 32.35
CA ASP A 633 39.71 41.17 32.48
C ASP A 633 41.08 40.48 32.72
N ALA A 634 42.15 41.27 32.80
CA ALA A 634 43.50 40.76 33.06
C ALA A 634 43.65 40.05 34.42
N ALA A 635 42.70 40.24 35.36
CA ALA A 635 42.67 39.59 36.66
C ALA A 635 41.79 38.33 36.68
N GLY A 636 41.15 37.99 35.55
CA GLY A 636 40.26 36.83 35.40
C GLY A 636 38.81 37.07 35.83
N ASN A 637 38.43 38.31 36.16
CA ASN A 637 37.03 38.63 36.48
C ASN A 637 36.20 38.70 35.20
N GLY A 638 34.99 38.15 35.24
CA GLY A 638 34.05 38.21 34.12
C GLY A 638 33.56 39.63 33.84
N ILE A 639 33.41 39.98 32.56
CA ILE A 639 33.00 41.32 32.14
C ILE A 639 31.61 41.26 31.51
N ALA A 640 30.65 41.97 32.11
CA ALA A 640 29.27 42.07 31.64
C ALA A 640 29.10 43.04 30.46
N ASN A 641 28.00 42.90 29.72
CA ASN A 641 27.55 43.83 28.68
C ASN A 641 28.55 44.06 27.53
N VAL A 642 29.39 43.08 27.25
CA VAL A 642 30.29 43.11 26.08
C VAL A 642 29.51 42.63 24.87
N LYS A 643 29.37 43.48 23.85
CA LYS A 643 28.79 43.10 22.55
C LYS A 643 29.80 42.24 21.80
N MET A 644 29.41 41.00 21.57
CA MET A 644 30.14 40.01 20.80
C MET A 644 29.53 39.91 19.40
N VAL A 645 30.38 39.93 18.38
CA VAL A 645 29.97 39.74 16.98
C VAL A 645 30.75 38.57 16.38
N VAL A 646 30.02 37.66 15.75
CA VAL A 646 30.57 36.56 14.96
C VAL A 646 30.37 36.90 13.49
N SER A 647 31.46 37.08 12.74
CA SER A 647 31.43 37.45 11.32
C SER A 647 31.96 36.33 10.45
N GLY A 648 31.30 36.09 9.31
CA GLY A 648 31.73 35.11 8.31
C GLY A 648 32.82 35.63 7.36
N LYS A 649 33.06 34.88 6.28
CA LYS A 649 34.12 35.14 5.27
C LYS A 649 34.02 36.49 4.54
N GLU A 650 32.86 37.15 4.55
CA GLU A 650 32.61 38.46 3.93
C GLU A 650 32.58 39.62 4.95
N GLU A 651 33.05 39.41 6.19
CA GLU A 651 32.95 40.35 7.33
C GLU A 651 31.52 40.82 7.70
N LYS A 652 30.49 40.30 7.03
CA LYS A 652 29.10 40.49 7.44
C LYS A 652 28.83 39.79 8.78
N PRO A 653 28.19 40.48 9.75
CA PRO A 653 27.82 39.88 11.02
C PRO A 653 26.82 38.73 10.77
N ALA A 654 27.20 37.53 11.21
CA ALA A 654 26.34 36.35 11.17
C ALA A 654 25.44 36.29 12.40
N VAL A 655 26.01 36.58 13.59
CA VAL A 655 25.30 36.57 14.88
C VAL A 655 25.88 37.65 15.79
N GLU A 656 25.02 38.33 16.53
CA GLU A 656 25.41 39.25 17.60
C GLU A 656 24.85 38.76 18.95
N THR A 657 25.64 38.87 20.02
CA THR A 657 25.22 38.50 21.37
C THR A 657 25.89 39.41 22.41
N VAL A 658 25.49 39.32 23.67
CA VAL A 658 26.00 40.16 24.77
C VAL A 658 26.38 39.28 25.96
N THR A 659 27.48 39.60 26.64
CA THR A 659 27.87 38.87 27.85
C THR A 659 26.95 39.16 29.05
N ASN A 660 26.67 38.13 29.84
CA ASN A 660 25.92 38.25 31.10
C ASN A 660 26.77 38.85 32.25
N GLU A 661 26.18 38.97 33.43
CA GLU A 661 26.83 39.53 34.65
C GLU A 661 28.14 38.85 35.05
N PHE A 662 28.36 37.60 34.63
CA PHE A 662 29.55 36.81 34.93
C PHE A 662 30.53 36.72 33.74
N GLY A 663 30.26 37.45 32.66
CA GLY A 663 31.07 37.51 31.45
C GLY A 663 30.84 36.38 30.45
N TYR A 664 29.84 35.51 30.64
CA TYR A 664 29.53 34.43 29.69
C TYR A 664 28.70 34.94 28.53
N TYR A 665 29.00 34.46 27.33
CA TYR A 665 28.21 34.71 26.12
C TYR A 665 27.89 33.39 25.41
N ARG A 666 26.83 33.42 24.61
CA ARG A 666 26.43 32.33 23.71
C ARG A 666 25.90 32.94 22.40
N ALA A 667 26.43 32.47 21.27
CA ALA A 667 26.02 32.84 19.92
C ALA A 667 25.60 31.57 19.18
N ASP A 668 24.29 31.39 18.96
CA ASP A 668 23.69 30.24 18.26
C ASP A 668 23.31 30.59 16.80
N GLY A 669 22.96 29.59 15.99
CA GLY A 669 22.52 29.79 14.60
C GLY A 669 23.65 29.84 13.58
N LEU A 670 24.82 29.27 13.92
CA LEU A 670 26.01 29.28 13.06
C LEU A 670 26.15 27.94 12.33
N ARG A 671 26.26 27.97 10.99
CA ARG A 671 26.53 26.76 10.18
C ARG A 671 28.01 26.39 10.20
N SER A 672 28.37 25.18 9.77
CA SER A 672 29.76 24.77 9.58
C SER A 672 30.51 25.77 8.67
N GLY A 673 31.65 26.26 9.11
CA GLY A 673 32.41 27.29 8.42
C GLY A 673 33.48 27.95 9.29
N THR A 674 34.22 28.88 8.68
CA THR A 674 35.23 29.69 9.37
C THR A 674 34.67 31.07 9.67
N TYR A 675 34.82 31.51 10.92
CA TYR A 675 34.32 32.78 11.44
C TYR A 675 35.40 33.54 12.21
N GLN A 676 35.14 34.83 12.40
CA GLN A 676 35.87 35.69 13.31
C GLN A 676 34.95 36.13 14.45
N LEU A 677 35.35 35.85 15.68
CA LEU A 677 34.68 36.35 16.88
C LEU A 677 35.37 37.63 17.34
N ALA A 678 34.61 38.71 17.50
CA ALA A 678 35.12 40.01 17.94
C ALA A 678 34.33 40.53 19.15
N ALA A 679 35.05 41.09 20.13
CA ALA A 679 34.43 41.98 21.12
C ALA A 679 34.40 43.39 20.54
N GLU A 680 33.21 43.91 20.19
CA GLU A 680 33.05 45.21 19.53
C GLU A 680 32.95 46.36 20.50
N SER A 681 32.15 46.20 21.56
CA SER A 681 31.88 47.27 22.52
C SER A 681 31.56 46.73 23.90
N ILE A 682 31.68 47.60 24.91
CA ILE A 682 31.20 47.37 26.28
C ILE A 682 30.29 48.54 26.67
N ASP A 683 29.09 48.25 27.17
CA ASP A 683 28.08 49.27 27.50
C ASP A 683 27.87 50.31 26.38
N GLY A 684 27.88 49.86 25.12
CA GLY A 684 27.72 50.70 23.93
C GLY A 684 28.95 51.53 23.54
N ARG A 685 30.09 51.39 24.22
CA ARG A 685 31.37 52.04 23.87
C ARG A 685 32.26 51.09 23.08
N ALA A 686 32.56 51.45 21.84
CA ALA A 686 33.41 50.65 20.96
C ALA A 686 34.84 50.53 21.50
N PHE A 687 35.45 49.36 21.36
CA PHE A 687 36.89 49.19 21.60
C PHE A 687 37.67 49.82 20.45
N GLY A 688 38.72 50.59 20.78
CA GLY A 688 39.61 51.19 19.77
C GLY A 688 40.41 50.15 18.97
N ASN A 689 40.60 48.96 19.54
CA ASN A 689 41.10 47.77 18.85
C ASN A 689 40.31 46.56 19.35
N SER A 690 39.30 46.13 18.59
CA SER A 690 38.48 44.97 18.95
C SER A 690 39.35 43.70 18.97
N PRO A 691 39.48 43.02 20.12
CA PRO A 691 40.14 41.72 20.15
C PRO A 691 39.33 40.74 19.31
N LYS A 692 40.02 40.08 18.39
CA LYS A 692 39.43 39.13 17.44
C LYS A 692 40.05 37.74 17.62
N ARG A 693 39.24 36.70 17.47
CA ARG A 693 39.65 35.30 17.53
C ARG A 693 39.02 34.51 16.38
N SER A 694 39.86 33.98 15.50
CA SER A 694 39.40 33.09 14.43
C SER A 694 38.95 31.76 15.01
N LEU A 695 37.82 31.24 14.51
CA LEU A 695 37.27 29.95 14.90
C LEU A 695 36.72 29.21 13.67
N THR A 696 36.74 27.89 13.73
CA THR A 696 36.20 27.03 12.67
C THR A 696 35.22 26.05 13.30
N ILE A 697 33.96 26.15 12.90
CA ILE A 697 32.92 25.20 13.26
C ILE A 697 32.92 24.13 12.18
N LYS A 698 33.17 22.87 12.57
CA LYS A 698 33.16 21.75 11.63
C LYS A 698 31.84 20.99 11.73
N ASP A 699 31.61 20.35 12.88
CA ASP A 699 30.51 19.38 13.07
C ASP A 699 29.95 19.39 14.50
N ASP A 700 30.32 20.38 15.33
CA ASP A 700 29.92 20.45 16.74
C ASP A 700 29.95 21.90 17.29
N TYR A 701 29.31 22.09 18.44
CA TYR A 701 29.35 23.31 19.23
C TYR A 701 30.76 23.59 19.74
N LEU A 702 31.17 24.87 19.71
CA LEU A 702 32.47 25.29 20.26
C LEU A 702 32.27 25.94 21.62
N PHE A 703 32.77 25.28 22.66
CA PHE A 703 32.82 25.80 24.03
C PHE A 703 34.21 26.36 24.34
N ASP A 704 34.33 27.06 25.48
CA ASP A 704 35.58 27.63 25.99
C ASP A 704 36.28 28.60 25.02
N MET A 705 35.49 29.30 24.20
CA MET A 705 35.96 30.38 23.34
C MET A 705 36.17 31.67 24.14
N ASN A 706 37.01 31.57 25.17
CA ASN A 706 37.29 32.65 26.10
C ASN A 706 38.16 33.74 25.45
N MET A 707 37.98 34.98 25.86
CA MET A 707 38.87 36.09 25.50
C MET A 707 39.12 36.99 26.71
N THR A 708 40.34 37.49 26.80
CA THR A 708 40.71 38.48 27.80
C THR A 708 40.80 39.84 27.13
N ILE A 709 40.10 40.83 27.66
CA ILE A 709 40.06 42.19 27.11
C ILE A 709 40.61 43.19 28.13
N ILE A 710 41.30 44.21 27.62
CA ILE A 710 41.86 45.27 28.46
C ILE A 710 40.85 46.41 28.49
N ILE A 711 40.19 46.60 29.63
CA ILE A 711 39.35 47.77 29.87
C ILE A 711 40.27 48.93 30.25
N THR A 712 40.57 49.82 29.32
CA THR A 712 41.17 51.11 29.66
C THR A 712 40.10 51.97 30.33
N GLN A 713 40.02 51.90 31.67
CA GLN A 713 39.19 52.85 32.42
C GLN A 713 39.65 54.27 32.12
N PRO A 714 38.75 55.23 31.83
CA PRO A 714 39.13 56.63 31.81
C PRO A 714 39.64 57.02 33.21
N PRO A 715 40.62 57.93 33.31
CA PRO A 715 41.23 58.31 34.58
C PRO A 715 40.14 58.78 35.56
N VAL A 716 40.16 58.21 36.77
CA VAL A 716 39.32 58.63 37.89
C VAL A 716 39.52 60.14 38.11
N LYS A 717 38.47 60.92 37.92
CA LYS A 717 38.48 62.35 38.27
C LYS A 717 38.59 62.43 39.80
N LYS A 718 39.78 62.79 40.29
CA LYS A 718 40.04 63.08 41.71
C LYS A 718 38.98 64.07 42.22
N PRO A 719 38.29 63.82 43.35
CA PRO A 719 37.45 64.83 43.96
C PRO A 719 38.33 65.99 44.44
N GLU A 720 38.08 67.19 43.92
CA GLU A 720 38.62 68.42 44.49
C GLU A 720 38.02 68.60 45.88
N ILE A 721 38.87 68.52 46.91
CA ILE A 721 38.54 68.92 48.26
C ILE A 721 38.54 70.46 48.27
N SER A 722 37.36 71.07 48.25
CA SER A 722 37.21 72.48 48.59
C SER A 722 37.30 72.63 50.12
N VAL A 723 38.46 73.10 50.60
CA VAL A 723 38.59 73.62 51.96
C VAL A 723 38.04 75.04 51.96
N ASP A 724 36.79 75.21 52.40
CA ASP A 724 36.28 76.52 52.77
C ASP A 724 36.70 76.87 54.20
N LYS A 725 37.33 78.03 54.32
CA LYS A 725 37.83 78.62 55.56
C LYS A 725 37.18 80.01 55.70
N LYS A 726 36.36 80.20 56.75
CA LYS A 726 35.82 81.45 57.38
C LYS A 726 34.36 81.21 57.79
N ILE A 727 33.89 81.42 59.03
CA ILE A 727 34.35 82.06 60.28
C ILE A 727 33.95 81.14 61.43
#